data_AF-A0A8B9KW06-F1
#
_entry.id   AF-A0A8B9KW06-F1
#
_cell.length_a   1.000
_cell.length_b   1.000
_cell.length_c   1.000
_cell.angle_alpha   90.00
_cell.angle_beta   90.00
_cell.angle_gamma   90.00
#
_symmetry.space_group_name_H-M   'P 1'
#
loop_
_entity.id
_entity.type
_entity.pdbx_description
1 polymer ?
#
loop_
_entity_poly.entity_id
_entity_poly.type
_entity_poly.pdbx_seq_one_letter_code
_entity_poly.pdbx_strand_id
1 'polypeptide(L)'
;LFCLYFLQGEKNNGFDVLYHNMKHGQISSKELSDFIRERVTIEETYSRSMSKLAKSASNFSQLGTFAPIWDVFKVSTEKLASCHMELVRKLQELIKEVQKYVDEQAKAHKKTKEEVASTLEAVQNIQSVSQALQKSKENYNSKTLEQERMRKEGATQRDLDKTGVKVKKATEVYKSFVEKYATTKTEFEQKMAETAQKFQDIEESHILHMKEIIQSYSCSVEDTHKQIEELHQEFVNNMENTSVESLIQKLAESKGTGKERPGPIEFEECNVSTVATEAAKPRKRKPFTIPGRRKDKDTDSTESTEVEATNTANGAPPDFYGSIDFQNANVPQVDEEGFCIRPEEEDERRKFHVEIKPVQPNNGTHQHKATIDELKASIGNITLSPSATDDVFVGKLPTFEKRCETPAGTSRGPSPVTLASQDALPIAVAFTESVNAYFKGADPSKCIVKITGDMTLSFPSGIIKIFTSSPSPAVLSFKLKNTSKLEQILPNQHLLHSDSSQSDTNTRDFWLNMPALTAYLRKNSEQNPTSSYYNVDVLKYQVCSNGIQSTPLNLAVYWKCGPTTTDLRVDYRYNPEAMQPHGPLSSVQVLVPVNGGVTNMQSIPNAIWNADQNKSLWKLNDISEKSENEGSGSLRAKFELSDGPSIPATLAVQFFNEGSTLSGVDMELVGSGYRLSLNKKRFASGRYMADC
;
A
#
# COMPACT_ATOMS: atom_id res chain seq x y z
N LEU A 1 34.96 4.29 21.53
CA LEU A 1 34.84 4.18 20.05
C LEU A 1 34.86 5.54 19.37
N PHE A 2 34.06 6.51 19.83
CA PHE A 2 34.00 7.82 19.17
C PHE A 2 35.33 8.56 19.18
N CYS A 3 36.08 8.49 20.28
CA CYS A 3 37.44 9.06 20.33
C CYS A 3 38.39 8.46 19.29
N LEU A 4 38.27 7.18 18.93
CA LEU A 4 39.18 6.55 17.97
C LEU A 4 38.91 7.00 16.53
N TYR A 5 37.64 7.11 16.16
CA TYR A 5 37.25 7.34 14.76
C TYR A 5 36.98 8.81 14.43
N PHE A 6 36.63 9.64 15.41
CA PHE A 6 36.24 11.04 15.18
C PHE A 6 37.28 12.07 15.63
N LEU A 7 38.37 11.65 16.31
CA LEU A 7 39.56 12.51 16.43
C LEU A 7 40.31 12.64 15.10
N GLN A 8 40.16 11.66 14.22
CA GLN A 8 40.96 11.51 13.01
C GLN A 8 40.31 12.21 11.81
N GLY A 9 41.10 12.46 10.77
CA GLY A 9 40.65 13.03 9.50
C GLY A 9 41.17 14.44 9.24
N GLU A 10 41.66 14.67 8.02
CA GLU A 10 42.36 15.91 7.61
C GLU A 10 41.51 17.18 7.68
N LYS A 11 40.19 17.05 7.79
CA LYS A 11 39.25 18.19 7.84
C LYS A 11 38.85 18.61 9.25
N ASN A 12 39.17 17.81 10.27
CA ASN A 12 38.77 18.04 11.67
C ASN A 12 37.24 18.17 11.89
N ASN A 13 36.42 17.58 11.03
CA ASN A 13 34.95 17.71 11.06
C ASN A 13 34.25 16.73 12.04
N GLY A 14 35.01 15.96 12.84
CA GLY A 14 34.44 14.94 13.73
C GLY A 14 33.47 15.52 14.75
N PHE A 15 33.73 16.74 15.24
CA PHE A 15 32.85 17.44 16.18
C PHE A 15 31.46 17.66 15.59
N ASP A 16 31.37 18.20 14.37
CA ASP A 16 30.08 18.51 13.73
C ASP A 16 29.25 17.25 13.51
N VAL A 17 29.89 16.16 13.08
CA VAL A 17 29.21 14.88 12.88
C VAL A 17 28.63 14.35 14.20
N LEU A 18 29.40 14.35 15.28
CA LEU A 18 28.93 13.88 16.59
C LEU A 18 27.85 14.79 17.19
N TYR A 19 28.02 16.11 17.08
CA TYR A 19 27.04 17.08 17.55
C TYR A 19 25.69 16.93 16.84
N HIS A 20 25.71 16.77 15.51
CA HIS A 20 24.49 16.53 14.74
C HIS A 20 23.90 15.14 14.99
N ASN A 21 24.71 14.10 15.21
CA ASN A 21 24.21 12.79 15.61
C ASN A 21 23.40 12.86 16.90
N MET A 22 23.92 13.52 17.93
CA MET A 22 23.19 13.77 19.18
C MET A 22 21.85 14.47 18.90
N LYS A 23 21.81 15.47 18.02
CA LYS A 23 20.56 16.14 17.62
C LYS A 23 19.57 15.18 16.94
N HIS A 24 20.06 14.26 16.09
CA HIS A 24 19.22 13.26 15.44
C HIS A 24 18.58 12.27 16.42
N GLY A 25 19.15 12.03 17.59
CA GLY A 25 18.52 11.22 18.64
C GLY A 25 17.11 11.71 19.04
N GLN A 26 16.83 13.02 18.93
CA GLN A 26 15.47 13.54 19.16
C GLN A 26 14.46 13.13 18.09
N ILE A 27 14.94 12.94 16.86
CA ILE A 27 14.10 12.49 15.74
C ILE A 27 13.64 11.07 16.03
N SER A 28 14.58 10.19 16.39
CA SER A 28 14.29 8.78 16.77
C SER A 28 13.25 8.67 17.89
N SER A 29 13.36 9.48 18.95
CA SER A 29 12.39 9.51 20.05
C SER A 29 10.99 9.93 19.61
N LYS A 30 10.89 10.91 18.70
CA LYS A 30 9.59 11.37 18.16
C LYS A 30 8.96 10.34 17.23
N GLU A 31 9.75 9.75 16.35
CA GLU A 31 9.28 8.69 15.44
C GLU A 31 8.76 7.47 16.21
N LEU A 32 9.41 7.10 17.34
CA LEU A 32 8.89 6.06 18.23
C LEU A 32 7.52 6.43 18.84
N SER A 33 7.36 7.68 19.28
CA SER A 33 6.08 8.19 19.81
C SER A 33 4.97 8.12 18.76
N ASP A 34 5.27 8.53 17.52
CA ASP A 34 4.32 8.51 16.40
C ASP A 34 3.94 7.07 16.02
N PHE A 35 4.90 6.14 16.04
CA PHE A 35 4.63 4.72 15.83
C PHE A 35 3.67 4.15 16.89
N ILE A 36 3.92 4.43 18.18
CA ILE A 36 3.05 3.96 19.26
C ILE A 36 1.65 4.58 19.14
N ARG A 37 1.55 5.84 18.68
CA ARG A 37 0.26 6.51 18.43
C ARG A 37 -0.57 5.84 17.33
N GLU A 38 0.08 5.40 16.26
CA GLU A 38 -0.59 4.63 15.21
C GLU A 38 -1.05 3.27 15.75
N ARG A 39 -0.19 2.58 16.53
CA ARG A 39 -0.59 1.33 17.21
C ARG A 39 -1.81 1.53 18.10
N VAL A 40 -1.86 2.61 18.89
CA VAL A 40 -3.03 2.98 19.71
C VAL A 40 -4.29 3.11 18.85
N THR A 41 -4.21 3.78 17.71
CA THR A 41 -5.35 4.02 16.81
C THR A 41 -5.91 2.70 16.27
N ILE A 42 -5.04 1.76 15.91
CA ILE A 42 -5.41 0.42 15.42
C ILE A 42 -6.11 -0.38 16.54
N GLU A 43 -5.51 -0.45 17.73
CA GLU A 43 -6.05 -1.20 18.86
C GLU A 43 -7.40 -0.63 19.34
N GLU A 44 -7.53 0.71 19.33
CA GLU A 44 -8.78 1.38 19.67
C GLU A 44 -9.90 1.05 18.66
N THR A 45 -9.56 1.04 17.37
CA THR A 45 -10.50 0.68 16.29
C THR A 45 -10.96 -0.77 16.43
N TYR A 46 -10.04 -1.69 16.74
CA TYR A 46 -10.36 -3.10 16.99
C TYR A 46 -11.29 -3.24 18.20
N SER A 47 -10.94 -2.65 19.34
CA SER A 47 -11.76 -2.70 20.56
C SER A 47 -13.17 -2.14 20.35
N ARG A 48 -13.29 -1.00 19.66
CA ARG A 48 -14.60 -0.40 19.34
C ARG A 48 -15.43 -1.28 18.42
N SER A 49 -14.80 -1.96 17.46
CA SER A 49 -15.47 -2.90 16.56
C SER A 49 -15.96 -4.14 17.31
N MET A 50 -15.13 -4.70 18.20
CA MET A 50 -15.53 -5.81 19.08
C MET A 50 -16.67 -5.42 20.03
N SER A 51 -16.65 -4.20 20.58
CA SER A 51 -17.76 -3.68 21.40
C SER A 51 -19.07 -3.58 20.61
N LYS A 52 -19.02 -3.24 19.32
CA LYS A 52 -20.22 -3.24 18.45
C LYS A 52 -20.70 -4.66 18.16
N LEU A 53 -19.79 -5.60 17.93
CA LEU A 53 -20.11 -7.01 17.72
C LEU A 53 -20.81 -7.62 18.95
N ALA A 54 -20.31 -7.34 20.15
CA ALA A 54 -20.95 -7.74 21.40
C ALA A 54 -22.40 -7.22 21.52
N LYS A 55 -22.62 -5.94 21.20
CA LYS A 55 -23.98 -5.36 21.16
C LYS A 55 -24.86 -6.05 20.12
N SER A 56 -24.33 -6.40 18.96
CA SER A 56 -25.07 -7.16 17.96
C SER A 56 -25.48 -8.54 18.47
N ALA A 57 -24.61 -9.24 19.20
CA ALA A 57 -24.93 -10.53 19.81
C ALA A 57 -26.14 -10.44 20.77
N SER A 58 -26.30 -9.30 21.46
CA SER A 58 -27.46 -9.05 22.32
C SER A 58 -28.79 -8.86 21.56
N ASN A 59 -28.73 -8.52 20.26
CA ASN A 59 -29.91 -8.31 19.42
C ASN A 59 -30.39 -9.59 18.72
N PHE A 60 -29.68 -10.70 18.87
CA PHE A 60 -30.10 -11.96 18.26
C PHE A 60 -31.37 -12.52 18.90
N SER A 61 -32.02 -13.42 18.16
CA SER A 61 -33.28 -14.03 18.55
C SER A 61 -33.18 -14.66 19.95
N GLN A 62 -34.03 -14.18 20.86
CA GLN A 62 -34.21 -14.78 22.18
C GLN A 62 -35.17 -15.99 22.13
N LEU A 63 -35.58 -16.39 20.92
CA LEU A 63 -36.40 -17.58 20.68
C LEU A 63 -35.51 -18.77 20.38
N GLY A 64 -35.89 -19.92 20.95
CA GLY A 64 -35.23 -21.20 20.73
C GLY A 64 -34.24 -21.59 21.83
N THR A 65 -33.89 -22.88 21.86
CA THR A 65 -33.01 -23.49 22.87
C THR A 65 -31.60 -22.87 22.91
N PHE A 66 -31.16 -22.30 21.78
CA PHE A 66 -29.82 -21.74 21.62
C PHE A 66 -29.66 -20.33 22.22
N ALA A 67 -30.76 -19.63 22.55
CA ALA A 67 -30.72 -18.24 23.00
C ALA A 67 -29.70 -17.94 24.12
N PRO A 68 -29.53 -18.78 25.17
CA PRO A 68 -28.54 -18.54 26.23
C PRO A 68 -27.07 -18.57 25.76
N ILE A 69 -26.75 -19.26 24.67
CA ILE A 69 -25.38 -19.32 24.13
C ILE A 69 -24.95 -17.95 23.58
N TRP A 70 -25.89 -17.18 23.02
CA TRP A 70 -25.59 -15.82 22.56
C TRP A 70 -25.12 -14.88 23.68
N ASP A 71 -25.55 -15.12 24.92
CA ASP A 71 -25.08 -14.36 26.09
C ASP A 71 -23.61 -14.70 26.42
N VAL A 72 -23.21 -15.97 26.28
CA VAL A 72 -21.80 -16.40 26.45
C VAL A 72 -20.90 -15.72 25.41
N PHE A 73 -21.32 -15.70 24.13
CA PHE A 73 -20.62 -14.97 23.07
C PHE A 73 -20.52 -13.47 23.37
N LYS A 74 -21.63 -12.86 23.79
CA LYS A 74 -21.67 -11.44 24.14
C LYS A 74 -20.65 -11.11 25.24
N VAL A 75 -20.73 -11.78 26.39
CA VAL A 75 -19.88 -11.48 27.55
C VAL A 75 -18.39 -11.67 27.23
N SER A 76 -18.04 -12.76 26.54
CA SER A 76 -16.65 -12.99 26.12
C SER A 76 -16.15 -11.91 25.15
N THR A 77 -16.98 -11.51 24.18
CA THR A 77 -16.64 -10.46 23.21
C THR A 77 -16.49 -9.09 23.90
N GLU A 78 -17.32 -8.76 24.90
CA GLU A 78 -17.20 -7.52 25.70
C GLU A 78 -15.89 -7.48 26.51
N LYS A 79 -15.52 -8.61 27.13
CA LYS A 79 -14.25 -8.73 27.84
C LYS A 79 -13.05 -8.60 26.89
N LEU A 80 -13.11 -9.21 25.71
CA LEU A 80 -12.05 -9.11 24.70
C LEU A 80 -11.87 -7.66 24.24
N ALA A 81 -12.97 -6.96 23.96
CA ALA A 81 -12.93 -5.53 23.64
C ALA A 81 -12.27 -4.72 24.78
N SER A 82 -12.55 -5.07 26.03
CA SER A 82 -11.99 -4.41 27.22
C SER A 82 -10.48 -4.63 27.36
N CYS A 83 -9.97 -5.83 27.09
CA CYS A 83 -8.52 -6.12 27.09
C CYS A 83 -7.77 -5.21 26.11
N HIS A 84 -8.26 -5.08 24.87
CA HIS A 84 -7.64 -4.21 23.86
C HIS A 84 -7.76 -2.71 24.24
N MET A 85 -8.86 -2.29 24.84
CA MET A 85 -9.00 -0.90 25.33
C MET A 85 -8.04 -0.61 26.51
N GLU A 86 -7.72 -1.61 27.33
CA GLU A 86 -6.74 -1.46 28.39
C GLU A 86 -5.31 -1.34 27.83
N LEU A 87 -4.98 -2.11 26.79
CA LEU A 87 -3.72 -1.92 26.05
C LEU A 87 -3.61 -0.50 25.48
N VAL A 88 -4.69 0.03 24.90
CA VAL A 88 -4.73 1.43 24.44
C VAL A 88 -4.35 2.40 25.55
N ARG A 89 -4.89 2.23 26.77
CA ARG A 89 -4.54 3.10 27.91
C ARG A 89 -3.07 2.97 28.29
N LYS A 90 -2.53 1.76 28.39
CA LYS A 90 -1.11 1.52 28.69
C LYS A 90 -0.20 2.17 27.65
N LEU A 91 -0.52 2.02 26.37
CA LEU A 91 0.24 2.63 25.28
C LEU A 91 0.13 4.17 25.27
N GLN A 92 -1.02 4.73 25.65
CA GLN A 92 -1.19 6.18 25.81
C GLN A 92 -0.34 6.74 26.96
N GLU A 93 -0.21 6.04 28.08
CA GLU A 93 0.72 6.41 29.14
C GLU A 93 2.18 6.31 28.67
N LEU A 94 2.53 5.27 27.91
CA LEU A 94 3.87 5.13 27.33
C LEU A 94 4.21 6.28 26.36
N ILE A 95 3.25 6.76 25.56
CA ILE A 95 3.43 7.96 24.72
C ILE A 95 3.77 9.18 25.57
N LYS A 96 3.16 9.35 26.75
CA LYS A 96 3.48 10.46 27.66
C LYS A 96 4.89 10.32 28.23
N GLU A 97 5.33 9.10 28.55
CA GLU A 97 6.71 8.84 28.99
C GLU A 97 7.72 9.19 27.90
N VAL A 98 7.48 8.78 26.66
CA VAL A 98 8.32 9.14 25.50
C VAL A 98 8.36 10.66 25.34
N GLN A 99 7.21 11.34 25.42
CA GLN A 99 7.15 12.81 25.27
C GLN A 99 7.93 13.53 26.38
N LYS A 100 7.81 13.06 27.62
CA LYS A 100 8.59 13.57 28.75
C LYS A 100 10.09 13.40 28.49
N TYR A 101 10.51 12.24 28.00
CA TYR A 101 11.91 12.00 27.64
C TYR A 101 12.40 12.92 26.52
N VAL A 102 11.59 13.17 25.48
CA VAL A 102 11.92 14.13 24.41
C VAL A 102 12.19 15.53 24.98
N ASP A 103 11.37 15.99 25.92
CA ASP A 103 11.54 17.30 26.55
C ASP A 103 12.79 17.37 27.44
N GLU A 104 13.09 16.31 28.18
CA GLU A 104 14.32 16.16 28.97
C GLU A 104 15.56 16.13 28.07
N GLN A 105 15.51 15.38 26.96
CA GLN A 105 16.56 15.31 25.95
C GLN A 105 16.81 16.68 25.32
N ALA A 106 15.76 17.48 25.07
CA ALA A 106 15.91 18.86 24.58
C ALA A 106 16.64 19.79 25.55
N LYS A 107 16.33 19.69 26.85
CA LYS A 107 17.04 20.43 27.90
C LYS A 107 18.51 19.96 28.01
N ALA A 108 18.75 18.66 27.99
CA ALA A 108 20.08 18.07 28.02
C ALA A 108 20.93 18.54 26.83
N HIS A 109 20.41 18.47 25.61
CA HIS A 109 21.13 18.90 24.40
C HIS A 109 21.45 20.40 24.38
N LYS A 110 20.59 21.24 24.99
CA LYS A 110 20.89 22.66 25.17
C LYS A 110 22.08 22.86 26.10
N LYS A 111 22.09 22.16 27.23
CA LYS A 111 23.20 22.19 28.20
C LYS A 111 24.50 21.68 27.57
N THR A 112 24.45 20.54 26.87
CA THR A 112 25.63 19.98 26.19
C THR A 112 26.23 20.96 25.20
N LYS A 113 25.41 21.70 24.43
CA LYS A 113 25.89 22.71 23.48
C LYS A 113 26.77 23.76 24.16
N GLU A 114 26.37 24.23 25.33
CA GLU A 114 27.12 25.22 26.11
C GLU A 114 28.42 24.61 26.66
N GLU A 115 28.36 23.37 27.15
CA GLU A 115 29.51 22.66 27.72
C GLU A 115 30.60 22.30 26.69
N VAL A 116 30.24 22.12 25.41
CA VAL A 116 31.20 21.75 24.35
C VAL A 116 31.62 22.94 23.46
N ALA A 117 31.21 24.16 23.80
CA ALA A 117 31.50 25.36 23.01
C ALA A 117 33.02 25.61 22.85
N SER A 118 33.80 25.38 23.91
CA SER A 118 35.27 25.55 23.88
C SER A 118 35.98 24.54 22.97
N THR A 119 35.36 23.38 22.72
CA THR A 119 35.83 22.38 21.74
C THR A 119 35.55 22.85 20.32
N LEU A 120 34.38 23.44 20.06
CA LEU A 120 34.05 24.04 18.77
C LEU A 120 35.03 25.16 18.41
N GLU A 121 35.39 26.00 19.39
CA GLU A 121 36.43 27.03 19.19
C GLU A 121 37.79 26.42 18.84
N ALA A 122 38.19 25.33 19.51
CA ALA A 122 39.44 24.63 19.21
C ALA A 122 39.44 24.01 17.80
N VAL A 123 38.30 23.46 17.35
CA VAL A 123 38.09 22.94 15.98
C VAL A 123 38.26 24.06 14.95
N GLN A 124 37.61 25.20 15.16
CA GLN A 124 37.71 26.34 14.25
C GLN A 124 39.14 26.91 14.21
N ASN A 125 39.81 26.96 15.36
CA ASN A 125 41.19 27.43 15.46
C ASN A 125 42.16 26.52 14.71
N ILE A 126 42.08 25.18 14.89
CA ILE A 126 42.97 24.26 14.17
C ILE A 126 42.73 24.30 12.65
N GLN A 127 41.47 24.41 12.21
CA GLN A 127 41.14 24.55 10.78
C GLN A 127 41.75 25.83 10.18
N SER A 128 41.61 26.96 10.88
CA SER A 128 42.17 28.26 10.47
C SER A 128 43.70 28.24 10.43
N VAL A 129 44.35 27.70 11.47
CA VAL A 129 45.82 27.59 11.54
C VAL A 129 46.35 26.62 10.48
N SER A 130 45.68 25.49 10.22
CA SER A 130 46.03 24.57 9.13
C SER A 130 46.04 25.25 7.76
N GLN A 131 45.00 26.05 7.47
CA GLN A 131 44.90 26.78 6.21
C GLN A 131 46.00 27.85 6.08
N ALA A 132 46.26 28.59 7.15
CA ALA A 132 47.32 29.61 7.19
C ALA A 132 48.72 28.99 7.05
N LEU A 133 48.95 27.83 7.68
CA LEU A 133 50.18 27.06 7.57
C LEU A 133 50.43 26.64 6.12
N GLN A 134 49.43 26.07 5.45
CA GLN A 134 49.52 25.65 4.06
C GLN A 134 49.85 26.83 3.13
N LYS A 135 49.16 27.97 3.31
CA LYS A 135 49.44 29.20 2.54
C LYS A 135 50.86 29.73 2.78
N SER A 136 51.35 29.67 4.03
CA SER A 136 52.72 30.10 4.36
C SER A 136 53.78 29.18 3.76
N LYS A 137 53.52 27.87 3.69
CA LYS A 137 54.36 26.86 3.03
C LYS A 137 54.46 27.09 1.53
N GLU A 138 53.33 27.35 0.86
CA GLU A 138 53.28 27.69 -0.56
C GLU A 138 54.06 28.98 -0.87
N ASN A 139 53.91 30.01 -0.03
CA ASN A 139 54.68 31.24 -0.15
C ASN A 139 56.19 31.01 0.05
N TYR A 140 56.59 30.21 1.04
CA TYR A 140 58.00 29.82 1.25
C TYR A 140 58.57 29.10 0.03
N ASN A 141 57.85 28.10 -0.52
CA ASN A 141 58.27 27.36 -1.70
C ASN A 141 58.39 28.29 -2.93
N SER A 142 57.42 29.19 -3.12
CA SER A 142 57.42 30.18 -4.21
C SER A 142 58.64 31.10 -4.13
N LYS A 143 58.96 31.64 -2.94
CA LYS A 143 60.12 32.52 -2.76
C LYS A 143 61.46 31.78 -2.91
N THR A 144 61.53 30.53 -2.48
CA THR A 144 62.72 29.69 -2.63
C THR A 144 62.97 29.38 -4.12
N LEU A 145 61.92 29.04 -4.86
CA LEU A 145 62.01 28.77 -6.30
C LEU A 145 62.38 30.04 -7.10
N GLU A 146 61.82 31.19 -6.73
CA GLU A 146 62.15 32.50 -7.33
C GLU A 146 63.64 32.83 -7.13
N GLN A 147 64.19 32.59 -5.94
CA GLN A 147 65.62 32.79 -5.66
C GLN A 147 66.52 31.85 -6.49
N GLU A 148 66.18 30.57 -6.59
CA GLU A 148 66.93 29.60 -7.39
C GLU A 148 66.89 29.91 -8.90
N ARG A 149 65.75 30.40 -9.40
CA ARG A 149 65.62 30.83 -10.80
C ARG A 149 66.54 32.00 -11.10
N MET A 150 66.51 33.04 -10.27
CA MET A 150 67.37 34.22 -10.40
C MET A 150 68.86 33.84 -10.34
N ARG A 151 69.22 32.85 -9.51
CA ARG A 151 70.58 32.31 -9.43
C ARG A 151 71.02 31.65 -10.73
N LYS A 152 70.15 30.85 -11.36
CA LYS A 152 70.42 30.19 -12.65
C LYS A 152 70.45 31.17 -13.83
N GLU A 153 69.70 32.26 -13.76
CA GLU A 153 69.63 33.32 -14.78
C GLU A 153 70.83 34.30 -14.70
N GLY A 154 71.77 34.12 -13.77
CA GLY A 154 72.98 34.95 -13.66
C GLY A 154 72.73 36.34 -13.06
N ALA A 155 71.72 36.47 -12.19
CA ALA A 155 71.41 37.73 -11.50
C ALA A 155 72.59 38.27 -10.66
N THR A 156 72.63 39.59 -10.47
CA THR A 156 73.68 40.25 -9.68
C THR A 156 73.63 39.84 -8.21
N GLN A 157 74.79 39.85 -7.54
CA GLN A 157 74.87 39.51 -6.10
C GLN A 157 73.91 40.34 -5.24
N ARG A 158 73.74 41.63 -5.56
CA ARG A 158 72.82 42.54 -4.88
C ARG A 158 71.35 42.11 -5.01
N ASP A 159 70.96 41.58 -6.17
CA ASP A 159 69.59 41.08 -6.42
C ASP A 159 69.34 39.73 -5.73
N LEU A 160 70.35 38.86 -5.68
CA LEU A 160 70.30 37.61 -4.94
C LEU A 160 70.18 37.85 -3.43
N ASP A 161 70.92 38.81 -2.88
CA ASP A 161 70.84 39.20 -1.47
C ASP A 161 69.44 39.74 -1.12
N LYS A 162 68.88 40.61 -1.98
CA LYS A 162 67.51 41.15 -1.82
C LYS A 162 66.44 40.05 -1.82
N THR A 163 66.58 39.07 -2.71
CA THR A 163 65.64 37.95 -2.81
C THR A 163 65.83 36.96 -1.66
N GLY A 164 67.07 36.78 -1.19
CA GLY A 164 67.40 36.00 -0.01
C GLY A 164 66.79 36.54 1.29
N VAL A 165 66.68 37.86 1.45
CA VAL A 165 65.93 38.46 2.58
C VAL A 165 64.45 38.07 2.54
N LYS A 166 63.82 38.04 1.35
CA LYS A 166 62.42 37.60 1.20
C LYS A 166 62.24 36.13 1.57
N VAL A 167 63.17 35.26 1.19
CA VAL A 167 63.16 33.83 1.56
C VAL A 167 63.33 33.66 3.06
N LYS A 168 64.27 34.37 3.70
CA LYS A 168 64.44 34.35 5.16
C LYS A 168 63.15 34.76 5.88
N LYS A 169 62.53 35.87 5.47
CA LYS A 169 61.25 36.32 6.03
C LYS A 169 60.12 35.28 5.84
N ALA A 170 60.01 34.69 4.65
CA ALA A 170 59.02 33.64 4.39
C ALA A 170 59.28 32.37 5.23
N THR A 171 60.56 32.04 5.48
CA THR A 171 60.98 30.91 6.32
C THR A 171 60.59 31.13 7.78
N GLU A 172 60.84 32.32 8.32
CA GLU A 172 60.45 32.68 9.69
C GLU A 172 58.94 32.63 9.88
N VAL A 173 58.17 33.17 8.93
CA VAL A 173 56.70 33.09 8.96
C VAL A 173 56.24 31.62 8.93
N TYR A 174 56.76 30.80 8.02
CA TYR A 174 56.39 29.39 7.94
C TYR A 174 56.73 28.63 9.24
N LYS A 175 57.94 28.80 9.78
CA LYS A 175 58.34 28.21 11.07
C LYS A 175 57.41 28.62 12.21
N SER A 176 57.03 29.91 12.28
CA SER A 176 56.10 30.38 13.31
C SER A 176 54.71 29.72 13.21
N PHE A 177 54.23 29.44 11.99
CA PHE A 177 52.98 28.70 11.80
C PHE A 177 53.11 27.21 12.13
N VAL A 178 54.27 26.58 11.91
CA VAL A 178 54.53 25.19 12.31
C VAL A 178 54.44 25.05 13.83
N GLU A 179 55.08 25.96 14.58
CA GLU A 179 55.03 25.99 16.05
C GLU A 179 53.59 26.26 16.53
N LYS A 180 52.91 27.26 15.96
CA LYS A 180 51.52 27.58 16.30
C LYS A 180 50.58 26.40 16.02
N TYR A 181 50.78 25.68 14.92
CA TYR A 181 50.01 24.48 14.59
C TYR A 181 50.24 23.36 15.61
N ALA A 182 51.48 23.12 16.03
CA ALA A 182 51.78 22.10 17.04
C ALA A 182 51.06 22.37 18.37
N THR A 183 51.06 23.61 18.86
CA THR A 183 50.34 24.00 20.08
C THR A 183 48.82 23.85 19.91
N THR A 184 48.27 24.36 18.80
CA THR A 184 46.83 24.30 18.51
C THR A 184 46.34 22.86 18.35
N LYS A 185 47.17 22.00 17.74
CA LYS A 185 46.89 20.57 17.58
C LYS A 185 46.75 19.86 18.92
N THR A 186 47.67 20.09 19.85
CA THR A 186 47.60 19.48 21.19
C THR A 186 46.34 19.90 21.93
N GLU A 187 45.97 21.18 21.88
CA GLU A 187 44.74 21.69 22.50
C GLU A 187 43.48 21.06 21.87
N PHE A 188 43.43 20.98 20.55
CA PHE A 188 42.35 20.33 19.82
C PHE A 188 42.23 18.84 20.19
N GLU A 189 43.33 18.08 20.15
CA GLU A 189 43.32 16.65 20.43
C GLU A 189 42.81 16.34 21.84
N GLN A 190 43.23 17.14 22.84
CA GLN A 190 42.75 17.01 24.21
C GLN A 190 41.25 17.28 24.32
N LYS A 191 40.79 18.46 23.89
CA LYS A 191 39.38 18.85 24.00
C LYS A 191 38.45 17.95 23.19
N MET A 192 38.89 17.56 21.99
CA MET A 192 38.13 16.67 21.12
C MET A 192 38.01 15.27 21.71
N ALA A 193 39.03 14.75 22.41
CA ALA A 193 38.96 13.44 23.05
C ALA A 193 37.94 13.42 24.19
N GLU A 194 37.97 14.43 25.06
CA GLU A 194 36.99 14.57 26.14
C GLU A 194 35.57 14.73 25.61
N THR A 195 35.40 15.53 24.54
CA THR A 195 34.10 15.80 23.92
C THR A 195 33.54 14.60 23.16
N ALA A 196 34.40 13.85 22.45
CA ALA A 196 34.00 12.65 21.75
C ALA A 196 33.54 11.55 22.72
N GLN A 197 34.22 11.41 23.87
CA GLN A 197 33.77 10.50 24.93
C GLN A 197 32.41 10.95 25.49
N LYS A 198 32.24 12.24 25.77
CA LYS A 198 30.99 12.80 26.24
C LYS A 198 29.82 12.55 25.28
N PHE A 199 30.03 12.73 23.97
CA PHE A 199 28.99 12.40 22.98
C PHE A 199 28.67 10.90 22.95
N GLN A 200 29.68 10.04 23.16
CA GLN A 200 29.44 8.60 23.26
C GLN A 200 28.60 8.26 24.49
N ASP A 201 28.90 8.83 25.66
CA ASP A 201 28.15 8.59 26.88
C ASP A 201 26.68 9.05 26.75
N ILE A 202 26.45 10.19 26.08
CA ILE A 202 25.11 10.69 25.76
C ILE A 202 24.36 9.72 24.83
N GLU A 203 25.03 9.21 23.79
CA GLU A 203 24.43 8.29 22.83
C GLU A 203 24.11 6.93 23.47
N GLU A 204 25.02 6.40 24.30
CA GLU A 204 24.80 5.15 25.04
C GLU A 204 23.63 5.29 26.02
N SER A 205 23.56 6.40 26.76
CA SER A 205 22.42 6.70 27.64
C SER A 205 21.12 6.83 26.85
N HIS A 206 21.14 7.47 25.68
CA HIS A 206 19.98 7.59 24.80
C HIS A 206 19.47 6.24 24.33
N ILE A 207 20.36 5.38 23.81
CA ILE A 207 20.01 4.05 23.31
C ILE A 207 19.47 3.18 24.44
N LEU A 208 20.08 3.21 25.62
CA LEU A 208 19.62 2.45 26.78
C LEU A 208 18.20 2.86 27.18
N HIS A 209 17.92 4.15 27.29
CA HIS A 209 16.60 4.63 27.68
C HIS A 209 15.53 4.31 26.62
N MET A 210 15.86 4.45 25.33
CA MET A 210 14.97 4.04 24.24
C MET A 210 14.65 2.54 24.30
N LYS A 211 15.63 1.70 24.66
CA LYS A 211 15.41 0.25 24.86
C LYS A 211 14.53 -0.04 26.07
N GLU A 212 14.63 0.71 27.16
CA GLU A 212 13.73 0.59 28.32
C GLU A 212 12.28 0.88 27.93
N ILE A 213 12.03 1.94 27.15
CA ILE A 213 10.70 2.27 26.62
C ILE A 213 10.16 1.14 25.75
N ILE A 214 10.98 0.61 24.83
CA ILE A 214 10.60 -0.52 23.97
C ILE A 214 10.31 -1.78 24.80
N GLN A 215 11.04 -2.00 25.89
CA GLN A 215 10.76 -3.10 26.80
C GLN A 215 9.42 -2.92 27.51
N SER A 216 9.09 -1.72 28.00
CA SER A 216 7.78 -1.40 28.58
C SER A 216 6.63 -1.58 27.57
N TYR A 217 6.85 -1.21 26.30
CA TYR A 217 5.93 -1.49 25.21
C TYR A 217 5.69 -3.00 25.06
N SER A 218 6.76 -3.79 24.94
CA SER A 218 6.68 -5.24 24.77
C SER A 218 5.97 -5.90 25.95
N CYS A 219 6.30 -5.52 27.20
CA CYS A 219 5.63 -6.02 28.39
C CYS A 219 4.13 -5.70 28.39
N SER A 220 3.73 -4.49 27.99
CA SER A 220 2.32 -4.11 27.90
C SER A 220 1.54 -4.98 26.90
N VAL A 221 2.15 -5.28 25.75
CA VAL A 221 1.57 -6.16 24.73
C VAL A 221 1.49 -7.60 25.22
N GLU A 222 2.59 -8.14 25.78
CA GLU A 222 2.65 -9.51 26.31
C GLU A 222 1.63 -9.74 27.42
N ASP A 223 1.52 -8.83 28.38
CA ASP A 223 0.54 -8.95 29.47
C ASP A 223 -0.90 -8.93 28.95
N THR A 224 -1.18 -8.15 27.90
CA THR A 224 -2.49 -8.12 27.26
C THR A 224 -2.77 -9.45 26.55
N HIS A 225 -1.79 -10.01 25.84
CA HIS A 225 -1.94 -11.31 25.19
C HIS A 225 -2.23 -12.42 26.19
N LYS A 226 -1.57 -12.44 27.36
CA LYS A 226 -1.87 -13.40 28.43
C LYS A 226 -3.31 -13.28 28.93
N GLN A 227 -3.82 -12.06 29.11
CA GLN A 227 -5.22 -11.84 29.50
C GLN A 227 -6.21 -12.33 28.42
N ILE A 228 -5.86 -12.15 27.15
CA ILE A 228 -6.67 -12.65 26.03
C ILE A 228 -6.67 -14.18 26.00
N GLU A 229 -5.53 -14.82 26.26
CA GLU A 229 -5.42 -16.27 26.39
C GLU A 229 -6.30 -16.81 27.53
N GLU A 230 -6.23 -16.21 28.72
CA GLU A 230 -7.09 -16.54 29.86
C GLU A 230 -8.57 -16.39 29.51
N LEU A 231 -8.94 -15.32 28.80
CA LEU A 231 -10.30 -15.07 28.34
C LEU A 231 -10.80 -16.14 27.36
N HIS A 232 -9.94 -16.59 26.44
CA HIS A 232 -10.28 -17.65 25.50
C HIS A 232 -10.53 -18.97 26.24
N GLN A 233 -9.70 -19.29 27.23
CA GLN A 233 -9.93 -20.48 28.06
C GLN A 233 -11.23 -20.36 28.87
N GLU A 234 -11.53 -19.17 29.42
CA GLU A 234 -12.81 -18.91 30.09
C GLU A 234 -14.01 -19.13 29.15
N PHE A 235 -13.91 -18.68 27.90
CA PHE A 235 -14.96 -18.89 26.90
C PHE A 235 -15.21 -20.38 26.61
N VAL A 236 -14.15 -21.16 26.39
CA VAL A 236 -14.27 -22.61 26.16
C VAL A 236 -14.95 -23.29 27.35
N ASN A 237 -14.51 -22.99 28.58
CA ASN A 237 -15.12 -23.54 29.79
C ASN A 237 -16.59 -23.14 29.93
N ASN A 238 -16.95 -21.89 29.61
CA ASN A 238 -18.34 -21.42 29.66
C ASN A 238 -19.23 -22.12 28.62
N MET A 239 -18.68 -22.45 27.44
CA MET A 239 -19.39 -23.22 26.41
C MET A 239 -19.61 -24.67 26.86
N GLU A 240 -18.62 -25.30 27.49
CA GLU A 240 -18.76 -26.65 28.06
C GLU A 240 -19.79 -26.71 29.20
N ASN A 241 -19.78 -25.70 30.08
CA ASN A 241 -20.74 -25.58 31.19
C ASN A 241 -22.19 -25.34 30.70
N THR A 242 -22.35 -24.75 29.51
CA THR A 242 -23.66 -24.54 28.89
C THR A 242 -24.10 -25.80 28.13
N SER A 243 -24.28 -26.89 28.89
CA SER A 243 -24.55 -28.22 28.32
C SER A 243 -25.91 -28.30 27.62
N VAL A 244 -26.06 -29.27 26.71
CA VAL A 244 -27.31 -29.52 26.00
C VAL A 244 -28.45 -29.82 26.98
N GLU A 245 -28.19 -30.61 28.03
CA GLU A 245 -29.17 -30.93 29.06
C GLU A 245 -29.65 -29.65 29.78
N SER A 246 -28.71 -28.78 30.16
CA SER A 246 -29.03 -27.52 30.85
C SER A 246 -29.91 -26.60 29.99
N LEU A 247 -29.65 -26.53 28.68
CA LEU A 247 -30.41 -25.71 27.75
C LEU A 247 -31.81 -26.25 27.50
N ILE A 248 -31.94 -27.57 27.32
CA ILE A 248 -33.24 -28.24 27.15
C ILE A 248 -34.09 -28.11 28.42
N GLN A 249 -33.48 -28.29 29.59
CA GLN A 249 -34.15 -28.08 30.87
C GLN A 249 -34.65 -26.64 31.00
N LYS A 250 -33.80 -25.65 30.72
CA LYS A 250 -34.15 -24.22 30.78
C LYS A 250 -35.29 -23.86 29.83
N LEU A 251 -35.34 -24.46 28.63
CA LEU A 251 -36.46 -24.29 27.71
C LEU A 251 -37.75 -24.92 28.26
N ALA A 252 -37.68 -26.17 28.72
CA ALA A 252 -38.84 -26.90 29.26
C ALA A 252 -39.45 -26.20 30.48
N GLU A 253 -38.61 -25.66 31.36
CA GLU A 253 -39.04 -24.89 32.54
C GLU A 253 -39.64 -23.53 32.17
N SER A 254 -39.11 -22.85 31.15
CA SER A 254 -39.56 -21.51 30.77
C SER A 254 -40.76 -21.48 29.81
N LYS A 255 -40.93 -22.52 28.98
CA LYS A 255 -41.94 -22.60 27.91
C LYS A 255 -42.87 -23.82 28.02
N GLY A 256 -42.75 -24.63 29.07
CA GLY A 256 -43.63 -25.76 29.30
C GLY A 256 -45.10 -25.36 29.44
N THR A 257 -46.00 -26.12 28.83
CA THR A 257 -47.45 -25.84 28.81
C THR A 257 -48.21 -26.48 29.98
N GLY A 258 -47.51 -27.19 30.86
CA GLY A 258 -48.09 -27.92 31.98
C GLY A 258 -47.33 -29.22 32.22
N LYS A 259 -47.29 -29.67 33.48
CA LYS A 259 -46.72 -30.98 33.86
C LYS A 259 -47.78 -32.08 33.91
N GLU A 260 -49.06 -31.71 33.91
CA GLU A 260 -50.19 -32.63 33.96
C GLU A 260 -50.51 -33.16 32.57
N ARG A 261 -50.73 -34.48 32.50
CA ARG A 261 -51.22 -35.12 31.28
C ARG A 261 -52.72 -34.89 31.15
N PRO A 262 -53.29 -34.86 29.93
CA PRO A 262 -54.74 -34.88 29.75
C PRO A 262 -55.35 -36.01 30.57
N GLY A 263 -56.30 -35.66 31.45
CA GLY A 263 -56.98 -36.63 32.31
C GLY A 263 -57.81 -37.63 31.49
N PRO A 264 -58.10 -38.82 32.05
CA PRO A 264 -59.04 -39.74 31.44
C PRO A 264 -60.41 -39.07 31.29
N ILE A 265 -60.98 -39.13 30.09
CA ILE A 265 -62.32 -38.62 29.82
C ILE A 265 -63.29 -39.75 30.15
N GLU A 266 -64.02 -39.61 31.24
CA GLU A 266 -65.09 -40.52 31.59
C GLU A 266 -66.38 -40.13 30.86
N PHE A 267 -67.19 -41.13 30.53
CA PHE A 267 -68.51 -40.91 29.94
C PHE A 267 -69.40 -40.21 30.98
N GLU A 268 -69.72 -38.95 30.74
CA GLU A 268 -70.76 -38.25 31.50
C GLU A 268 -72.14 -38.70 31.00
N GLU A 269 -72.84 -39.48 31.85
CA GLU A 269 -74.26 -39.72 31.64
C GLU A 269 -75.01 -38.39 31.66
N CYS A 270 -75.79 -38.14 30.60
CA CYS A 270 -76.62 -36.95 30.50
C CYS A 270 -77.67 -36.99 31.62
N ASN A 271 -77.51 -36.15 32.65
CA ASN A 271 -78.52 -35.97 33.68
C ASN A 271 -79.77 -35.35 33.03
N VAL A 272 -80.76 -36.19 32.72
CA VAL A 272 -82.06 -35.77 32.16
C VAL A 272 -82.80 -34.80 33.11
N SER A 273 -82.38 -34.71 34.38
CA SER A 273 -82.85 -33.77 35.41
C SER A 273 -82.30 -32.34 35.26
N THR A 274 -81.18 -32.12 34.58
CA THR A 274 -80.64 -30.76 34.28
C THR A 274 -80.97 -30.28 32.87
N VAL A 275 -81.19 -31.19 31.92
CA VAL A 275 -81.62 -30.83 30.56
C VAL A 275 -83.05 -30.28 30.52
N ALA A 276 -83.89 -30.63 31.50
CA ALA A 276 -85.29 -30.19 31.56
C ALA A 276 -85.51 -28.78 32.16
N THR A 277 -84.49 -28.15 32.79
CA THR A 277 -84.65 -26.83 33.43
C THR A 277 -83.90 -25.67 32.74
N GLU A 278 -83.00 -25.93 31.80
CA GLU A 278 -82.29 -24.87 31.06
C GLU A 278 -82.85 -24.55 29.66
N ALA A 279 -84.00 -25.10 29.27
CA ALA A 279 -84.65 -24.73 28.00
C ALA A 279 -85.36 -23.35 28.02
N ALA A 280 -85.24 -22.57 29.10
CA ALA A 280 -85.93 -21.28 29.21
C ALA A 280 -85.07 -20.20 29.87
N LYS A 281 -84.15 -19.57 29.10
CA LYS A 281 -83.85 -18.13 29.23
C LYS A 281 -83.10 -17.57 28.00
N PRO A 282 -83.46 -16.36 27.52
CA PRO A 282 -82.96 -15.84 26.25
C PRO A 282 -81.62 -15.07 26.41
N ARG A 283 -80.80 -15.15 25.35
CA ARG A 283 -79.79 -14.18 24.87
C ARG A 283 -79.04 -13.32 25.90
N LYS A 284 -77.71 -13.40 25.87
CA LYS A 284 -76.82 -12.27 25.47
C LYS A 284 -75.35 -12.73 25.39
N ARG A 285 -74.77 -12.62 24.20
CA ARG A 285 -73.31 -12.63 24.00
C ARG A 285 -72.71 -11.44 24.77
N LYS A 286 -71.76 -11.70 25.66
CA LYS A 286 -70.67 -10.76 25.97
C LYS A 286 -69.34 -11.52 26.12
N PRO A 287 -68.24 -10.94 25.61
CA PRO A 287 -66.96 -11.62 25.40
C PRO A 287 -66.03 -11.49 26.62
N PHE A 288 -65.05 -12.39 26.75
CA PHE A 288 -63.91 -12.26 27.65
C PHE A 288 -62.65 -12.73 26.90
N THR A 289 -61.75 -11.84 26.43
CA THR A 289 -60.68 -11.06 27.11
C THR A 289 -59.50 -11.89 27.62
N ILE A 290 -58.36 -11.71 26.95
CA ILE A 290 -57.01 -12.16 27.34
C ILE A 290 -56.46 -11.17 28.38
N PRO A 291 -56.12 -11.59 29.61
CA PRO A 291 -55.51 -10.67 30.57
C PRO A 291 -54.01 -10.45 30.32
N GLY A 292 -53.68 -9.22 29.91
CA GLY A 292 -52.72 -8.40 30.66
C GLY A 292 -51.22 -8.61 30.41
N ARG A 293 -50.76 -8.14 29.25
CA ARG A 293 -49.42 -7.52 29.11
C ARG A 293 -49.43 -6.22 29.93
N ARG A 294 -48.59 -6.08 30.95
CA ARG A 294 -48.34 -4.76 31.58
C ARG A 294 -47.43 -3.96 30.65
N LYS A 295 -47.86 -2.75 30.30
CA LYS A 295 -47.01 -1.73 29.68
C LYS A 295 -47.32 -0.41 30.37
N ASP A 296 -46.34 0.11 31.10
CA ASP A 296 -46.30 1.52 31.44
C ASP A 296 -45.66 2.31 30.27
N LYS A 297 -46.21 3.51 30.12
CA LYS A 297 -45.92 4.67 29.27
C LYS A 297 -44.45 5.12 29.40
N ASP A 298 -43.80 5.76 28.43
CA ASP A 298 -44.15 6.96 27.63
C ASP A 298 -43.51 6.86 26.21
N THR A 299 -43.87 7.54 25.11
CA THR A 299 -44.61 8.79 24.80
C THR A 299 -44.86 8.83 23.28
N ASP A 300 -46.03 9.39 22.89
CA ASP A 300 -46.42 10.17 21.68
C ASP A 300 -45.91 9.84 20.26
N SER A 301 -46.67 9.97 19.17
CA SER A 301 -48.09 10.28 18.93
C SER A 301 -48.40 10.16 17.42
N THR A 302 -49.69 10.24 17.09
CA THR A 302 -50.36 10.60 15.81
C THR A 302 -50.69 9.54 14.72
N GLU A 303 -52.03 9.36 14.57
CA GLU A 303 -52.87 9.14 13.36
C GLU A 303 -52.69 7.83 12.54
N SER A 304 -53.61 6.84 12.54
CA SER A 304 -55.03 6.75 12.06
C SER A 304 -55.15 7.09 10.56
N THR A 305 -55.72 6.31 9.64
CA THR A 305 -56.93 5.46 9.70
C THR A 305 -56.98 4.52 8.48
N GLU A 306 -57.61 3.34 8.62
CA GLU A 306 -57.91 2.38 7.55
C GLU A 306 -59.08 2.81 6.64
N VAL A 307 -59.08 2.36 5.38
CA VAL A 307 -60.30 1.97 4.63
C VAL A 307 -59.99 0.98 3.49
N GLU A 308 -61.04 0.24 3.14
CA GLU A 308 -61.21 -0.95 2.30
C GLU A 308 -60.78 -0.93 0.81
N ALA A 309 -60.58 -2.16 0.31
CA ALA A 309 -61.02 -2.76 -0.96
C ALA A 309 -60.18 -2.72 -2.27
N THR A 310 -60.08 -3.95 -2.83
CA THR A 310 -60.07 -4.38 -4.24
C THR A 310 -58.75 -4.72 -4.97
N ASN A 311 -58.80 -5.90 -5.59
CA ASN A 311 -58.31 -6.30 -6.92
C ASN A 311 -56.92 -6.97 -7.11
N THR A 312 -57.02 -8.29 -7.36
CA THR A 312 -56.46 -9.08 -8.47
C THR A 312 -54.99 -8.94 -8.91
N ALA A 313 -54.32 -10.10 -8.84
CA ALA A 313 -53.42 -10.71 -9.82
C ALA A 313 -52.21 -9.92 -10.35
N ASN A 314 -51.00 -10.44 -10.10
CA ASN A 314 -50.19 -11.08 -11.14
C ASN A 314 -48.99 -11.79 -10.53
N GLY A 315 -48.78 -13.03 -10.97
CA GLY A 315 -47.72 -13.90 -10.50
C GLY A 315 -46.34 -13.56 -11.07
N ALA A 316 -45.32 -14.03 -10.37
CA ALA A 316 -44.00 -14.31 -10.94
C ALA A 316 -43.48 -15.60 -10.27
N PRO A 317 -43.03 -16.60 -11.04
CA PRO A 317 -42.66 -17.91 -10.53
C PRO A 317 -41.23 -17.91 -9.93
N PRO A 318 -40.92 -18.87 -9.06
CA PRO A 318 -39.58 -19.08 -8.52
C PRO A 318 -38.78 -19.92 -9.51
N ASP A 319 -37.88 -19.32 -10.29
CA ASP A 319 -36.79 -20.03 -10.99
C ASP A 319 -35.78 -19.02 -11.54
N PHE A 320 -34.68 -18.76 -10.81
CA PHE A 320 -33.39 -18.36 -11.41
C PHE A 320 -32.27 -18.37 -10.35
N TYR A 321 -31.77 -19.55 -10.01
CA TYR A 321 -30.39 -19.69 -9.52
C TYR A 321 -29.62 -20.40 -10.64
N GLY A 322 -28.73 -19.66 -11.30
CA GLY A 322 -27.87 -20.18 -12.35
C GLY A 322 -26.55 -19.42 -12.36
N SER A 323 -25.48 -20.11 -12.00
CA SER A 323 -24.09 -19.70 -12.25
C SER A 323 -23.87 -19.57 -13.76
N ILE A 324 -23.33 -18.44 -14.21
CA ILE A 324 -22.96 -18.22 -15.61
C ILE A 324 -21.57 -18.80 -15.84
N ASP A 325 -21.51 -19.78 -16.75
CA ASP A 325 -20.28 -20.35 -17.29
C ASP A 325 -19.73 -19.44 -18.41
N PHE A 326 -18.50 -18.96 -18.25
CA PHE A 326 -17.88 -17.97 -19.14
C PHE A 326 -17.20 -18.60 -20.38
N GLN A 327 -17.43 -19.88 -20.68
CA GLN A 327 -16.69 -20.58 -21.73
C GLN A 327 -17.46 -20.91 -23.02
N ASN A 328 -18.78 -20.69 -23.13
CA ASN A 328 -19.50 -20.96 -24.39
C ASN A 328 -20.61 -19.91 -24.66
N ALA A 329 -20.36 -19.00 -25.59
CA ALA A 329 -21.36 -18.06 -26.09
C ALA A 329 -22.04 -18.62 -27.36
N ASN A 330 -23.29 -19.08 -27.24
CA ASN A 330 -24.22 -19.12 -28.37
C ASN A 330 -25.08 -17.86 -28.31
N VAL A 331 -24.97 -16.99 -29.31
CA VAL A 331 -25.74 -15.75 -29.46
C VAL A 331 -27.09 -16.06 -30.11
N PRO A 332 -28.24 -15.56 -29.63
CA PRO A 332 -29.49 -15.65 -30.38
C PRO A 332 -29.46 -14.69 -31.59
N GLN A 333 -29.83 -15.15 -32.79
CA GLN A 333 -30.03 -14.26 -33.92
C GLN A 333 -31.27 -13.38 -33.71
N VAL A 334 -31.07 -12.07 -33.83
CA VAL A 334 -32.09 -11.01 -33.87
C VAL A 334 -32.17 -10.47 -35.30
N ASP A 335 -33.37 -10.07 -35.72
CA ASP A 335 -33.55 -9.33 -36.98
C ASP A 335 -33.17 -7.84 -36.81
N GLU A 336 -33.20 -7.08 -37.91
CA GLU A 336 -32.71 -5.69 -37.97
C GLU A 336 -33.51 -4.69 -37.09
N GLU A 337 -34.59 -5.12 -36.44
CA GLU A 337 -35.41 -4.29 -35.55
C GLU A 337 -35.43 -4.78 -34.08
N GLY A 338 -34.68 -5.84 -33.75
CA GLY A 338 -34.35 -6.19 -32.37
C GLY A 338 -35.43 -6.95 -31.59
N PHE A 339 -36.30 -7.71 -32.27
CA PHE A 339 -37.26 -8.61 -31.61
C PHE A 339 -36.84 -10.10 -31.73
N CYS A 340 -37.03 -10.86 -30.65
CA CYS A 340 -36.72 -12.29 -30.62
C CYS A 340 -37.80 -13.12 -31.33
N ILE A 341 -37.43 -13.83 -32.40
CA ILE A 341 -38.30 -14.83 -33.05
C ILE A 341 -38.37 -16.08 -32.16
N ARG A 342 -39.57 -16.45 -31.70
CA ARG A 342 -39.80 -17.74 -31.02
C ARG A 342 -39.86 -18.87 -32.06
N PRO A 343 -39.15 -19.99 -31.90
CA PRO A 343 -39.37 -21.16 -32.74
C PRO A 343 -40.51 -22.03 -32.19
N GLU A 344 -41.41 -22.44 -33.08
CA GLU A 344 -42.32 -23.57 -32.89
C GLU A 344 -41.54 -24.90 -32.88
N GLU A 345 -42.12 -25.90 -32.23
CA GLU A 345 -41.62 -27.26 -32.03
C GLU A 345 -41.44 -28.02 -33.36
N GLU A 346 -40.31 -28.72 -33.55
CA GLU A 346 -40.22 -30.16 -33.90
C GLU A 346 -38.81 -30.58 -34.37
N ASP A 347 -38.29 -31.55 -33.63
CA ASP A 347 -37.72 -32.82 -34.09
C ASP A 347 -36.43 -33.00 -34.92
N GLU A 348 -35.82 -34.15 -34.59
CA GLU A 348 -34.80 -34.94 -35.28
C GLU A 348 -33.31 -34.58 -35.22
N ARG A 349 -32.66 -35.32 -34.31
CA ARG A 349 -31.26 -35.76 -34.31
C ARG A 349 -30.73 -36.14 -35.71
N ARG A 350 -29.60 -35.56 -36.14
CA ARG A 350 -28.62 -36.23 -37.01
C ARG A 350 -27.18 -35.92 -36.57
N LYS A 351 -26.46 -36.98 -36.18
CA LYS A 351 -24.98 -37.04 -36.13
C LYS A 351 -24.44 -37.00 -37.57
N PHE A 352 -23.20 -36.52 -37.78
CA PHE A 352 -22.06 -37.13 -38.53
C PHE A 352 -20.95 -36.06 -38.65
N HIS A 353 -19.77 -36.28 -38.10
CA HIS A 353 -18.55 -36.95 -38.62
C HIS A 353 -17.53 -35.95 -39.19
N VAL A 354 -16.27 -36.21 -38.84
CA VAL A 354 -15.09 -35.32 -38.76
C VAL A 354 -14.35 -35.22 -40.09
N GLU A 355 -13.65 -34.10 -40.35
CA GLU A 355 -12.32 -34.14 -40.99
C GLU A 355 -11.53 -32.84 -40.72
N ILE A 356 -10.38 -32.93 -40.04
CA ILE A 356 -9.39 -31.84 -39.97
C ILE A 356 -8.33 -32.13 -41.02
N LYS A 357 -8.15 -31.21 -41.98
CA LYS A 357 -6.99 -31.17 -42.88
C LYS A 357 -6.04 -30.03 -42.49
N PRO A 358 -4.72 -30.27 -42.51
CA PRO A 358 -3.74 -29.24 -42.17
C PRO A 358 -3.65 -28.16 -43.25
N VAL A 359 -3.41 -26.93 -42.79
CA VAL A 359 -3.34 -25.68 -43.55
C VAL A 359 -2.11 -25.63 -44.47
N GLN A 360 -2.30 -25.17 -45.70
CA GLN A 360 -1.26 -24.64 -46.60
C GLN A 360 -1.80 -23.37 -47.31
N PRO A 361 -0.90 -22.45 -47.70
CA PRO A 361 -1.10 -21.01 -47.60
C PRO A 361 -1.67 -20.41 -48.88
N ASN A 362 -2.57 -19.43 -48.78
CA ASN A 362 -2.63 -18.42 -49.83
C ASN A 362 -3.12 -17.06 -49.35
N ASN A 363 -2.46 -16.07 -49.93
CA ASN A 363 -2.62 -14.64 -49.78
C ASN A 363 -4.05 -14.18 -50.09
N GLY A 364 -4.58 -13.36 -49.20
CA GLY A 364 -5.82 -12.63 -49.38
C GLY A 364 -5.89 -11.50 -48.36
N THR A 365 -5.47 -10.32 -48.78
CA THR A 365 -5.59 -9.03 -48.10
C THR A 365 -7.02 -8.81 -47.57
N HIS A 366 -7.22 -8.72 -46.26
CA HIS A 366 -8.16 -7.81 -45.58
C HIS A 366 -7.87 -7.79 -44.07
N GLN A 367 -7.09 -6.79 -43.63
CA GLN A 367 -6.93 -6.43 -42.22
C GLN A 367 -8.17 -5.63 -41.78
N HIS A 368 -8.98 -6.15 -40.85
CA HIS A 368 -9.72 -5.31 -39.92
C HIS A 368 -8.84 -5.06 -38.70
N LYS A 369 -7.86 -4.18 -38.87
CA LYS A 369 -7.07 -3.63 -37.78
C LYS A 369 -7.79 -2.35 -37.34
N ALA A 370 -8.54 -2.43 -36.24
CA ALA A 370 -9.05 -1.23 -35.57
C ALA A 370 -7.86 -0.28 -35.35
N THR A 371 -7.91 0.86 -36.02
CA THR A 371 -6.76 1.73 -36.21
C THR A 371 -6.64 2.68 -35.03
N ILE A 372 -5.41 3.08 -34.71
CA ILE A 372 -5.01 4.03 -33.64
C ILE A 372 -5.88 5.29 -33.61
N ASP A 373 -6.52 5.64 -34.72
CA ASP A 373 -7.37 6.81 -34.87
C ASP A 373 -8.75 6.68 -34.17
N GLU A 374 -9.29 5.48 -33.96
CA GLU A 374 -10.49 5.30 -33.10
C GLU A 374 -10.17 5.57 -31.63
N LEU A 375 -8.97 5.17 -31.19
CA LEU A 375 -8.48 5.45 -29.85
C LEU A 375 -8.13 6.93 -29.66
N LYS A 376 -7.80 7.66 -30.74
CA LYS A 376 -7.54 9.11 -30.72
C LYS A 376 -8.82 9.95 -30.88
N ALA A 377 -9.80 9.48 -31.65
CA ALA A 377 -11.04 10.20 -31.95
C ALA A 377 -11.97 10.32 -30.74
N SER A 378 -11.94 9.35 -29.81
CA SER A 378 -12.62 9.46 -28.51
C SER A 378 -11.86 10.30 -27.47
N ILE A 379 -10.65 10.80 -27.80
CA ILE A 379 -9.82 11.62 -26.91
C ILE A 379 -9.94 13.09 -27.31
N GLY A 380 -10.98 13.75 -26.80
CA GLY A 380 -10.86 15.17 -26.49
C GLY A 380 -9.98 15.33 -25.24
N ASN A 381 -8.72 15.75 -25.43
CA ASN A 381 -7.78 16.24 -24.41
C ASN A 381 -7.74 15.52 -23.04
N ILE A 382 -7.40 14.23 -23.01
CA ILE A 382 -6.94 13.56 -21.78
C ILE A 382 -5.55 13.00 -22.03
N THR A 383 -4.54 13.82 -21.75
CA THR A 383 -3.12 13.39 -21.70
C THR A 383 -2.73 13.24 -20.23
N LEU A 384 -2.47 12.01 -19.78
CA LEU A 384 -1.80 11.72 -18.52
C LEU A 384 -0.48 11.04 -18.87
N SER A 385 0.60 11.82 -18.89
CA SER A 385 1.97 11.36 -19.15
C SER A 385 2.71 11.14 -17.83
N PRO A 386 3.57 10.13 -17.72
CA PRO A 386 4.58 10.04 -16.67
C PRO A 386 5.92 10.55 -17.23
N SER A 387 6.32 11.78 -16.91
CA SER A 387 7.72 12.26 -16.89
C SER A 387 7.81 13.71 -16.42
N ALA A 388 8.83 14.03 -15.63
CA ALA A 388 9.18 15.38 -15.19
C ALA A 388 10.06 16.09 -16.23
N THR A 389 9.75 17.34 -16.57
CA THR A 389 10.66 18.51 -16.73
C THR A 389 9.85 19.73 -17.22
N ASP A 390 10.23 20.93 -16.76
CA ASP A 390 9.51 22.22 -16.77
C ASP A 390 9.20 22.81 -18.18
N ASP A 391 8.05 23.47 -18.37
CA ASP A 391 7.93 24.95 -18.52
C ASP A 391 6.46 25.46 -18.68
N VAL A 392 6.30 26.76 -18.49
CA VAL A 392 5.10 27.57 -18.17
C VAL A 392 4.12 27.87 -19.33
N PHE A 393 2.79 27.86 -19.05
CA PHE A 393 1.69 28.83 -19.44
C PHE A 393 0.32 28.20 -19.89
N VAL A 394 -0.76 28.55 -19.14
CA VAL A 394 -2.25 28.41 -19.34
C VAL A 394 -2.87 26.99 -19.40
N GLY A 395 -3.94 26.58 -18.70
CA GLY A 395 -4.93 27.21 -17.81
C GLY A 395 -6.37 26.73 -18.10
N LYS A 396 -6.89 25.71 -17.37
CA LYS A 396 -8.30 25.38 -16.95
C LYS A 396 -8.58 23.84 -16.80
N LEU A 397 -8.82 23.40 -15.55
CA LEU A 397 -9.32 22.10 -15.00
C LEU A 397 -8.49 20.79 -15.17
N PRO A 398 -8.69 19.76 -14.29
CA PRO A 398 -8.77 19.75 -12.83
C PRO A 398 -7.48 19.15 -12.21
N THR A 399 -6.90 19.85 -11.25
CA THR A 399 -5.69 19.44 -10.53
C THR A 399 -6.06 18.41 -9.46
N PHE A 400 -5.53 17.19 -9.58
CA PHE A 400 -5.40 16.29 -8.44
C PHE A 400 -4.30 16.89 -7.55
N GLU A 401 -4.62 17.29 -6.32
CA GLU A 401 -3.56 17.61 -5.36
C GLU A 401 -2.65 16.38 -5.21
N LYS A 402 -1.41 16.54 -5.64
CA LYS A 402 -0.33 15.58 -5.42
C LYS A 402 -0.15 15.42 -3.92
N ARG A 403 -0.67 14.31 -3.38
CA ARG A 403 -0.15 13.72 -2.16
C ARG A 403 -0.16 12.20 -2.30
N CYS A 404 0.84 11.71 -3.03
CA CYS A 404 1.20 10.30 -3.04
C CYS A 404 2.67 10.21 -2.63
N GLU A 405 2.94 10.48 -1.36
CA GLU A 405 4.10 9.89 -0.69
C GLU A 405 3.67 8.49 -0.27
N THR A 406 4.21 7.48 -0.95
CA THR A 406 4.12 6.09 -0.49
C THR A 406 4.70 5.98 0.92
N PRO A 407 4.01 5.35 1.88
CA PRO A 407 4.65 4.92 3.12
C PRO A 407 5.79 3.97 2.75
N ALA A 408 6.95 4.18 3.35
CA ALA A 408 8.09 3.28 3.21
C ALA A 408 7.68 1.88 3.71
N GLY A 409 7.36 0.99 2.78
CA GLY A 409 7.26 -0.43 3.06
C GLY A 409 8.55 -0.89 3.74
N THR A 410 8.40 -1.75 4.75
CA THR A 410 9.44 -2.28 5.64
C THR A 410 10.62 -2.87 4.87
N SER A 411 11.54 -2.01 4.45
CA SER A 411 12.85 -2.37 3.96
C SER A 411 13.82 -2.13 5.11
N ARG A 412 14.58 -3.17 5.47
CA ARG A 412 15.66 -3.07 6.45
C ARG A 412 16.49 -1.82 6.11
N GLY A 413 16.62 -0.92 7.09
CA GLY A 413 17.40 0.31 6.98
C GLY A 413 18.86 0.04 6.58
N PRO A 414 19.58 1.08 6.16
CA PRO A 414 20.87 0.94 5.51
C PRO A 414 21.89 0.43 6.52
N SER A 415 22.34 -0.81 6.36
CA SER A 415 23.65 -1.16 6.90
C SER A 415 24.68 -0.45 6.02
N PRO A 416 25.60 0.34 6.60
CA PRO A 416 26.83 0.68 5.90
C PRO A 416 27.43 -0.62 5.40
N VAL A 417 27.94 -0.65 4.17
CA VAL A 417 28.71 -1.81 3.70
C VAL A 417 29.97 -1.88 4.58
N THR A 418 29.90 -2.60 5.68
CA THR A 418 31.07 -3.04 6.43
C THR A 418 31.75 -4.06 5.53
N LEU A 419 32.84 -3.67 4.86
CA LEU A 419 33.70 -4.59 4.12
C LEU A 419 34.38 -5.54 5.12
N ALA A 420 33.64 -6.57 5.53
CA ALA A 420 34.19 -7.79 6.07
C ALA A 420 33.71 -8.92 5.15
N SER A 421 34.59 -9.34 4.25
CA SER A 421 34.56 -10.63 3.53
C SER A 421 33.23 -11.06 2.85
N GLN A 422 32.78 -10.34 1.81
CA GLN A 422 31.88 -10.95 0.80
C GLN A 422 32.34 -10.58 -0.61
N ASP A 423 32.61 -11.59 -1.44
CA ASP A 423 33.22 -11.47 -2.78
C ASP A 423 32.33 -10.83 -3.87
N ALA A 424 31.05 -10.55 -3.59
CA ALA A 424 30.07 -10.09 -4.60
C ALA A 424 29.41 -8.74 -4.25
N LEU A 425 29.35 -7.82 -5.23
CA LEU A 425 28.77 -6.49 -5.08
C LEU A 425 27.22 -6.52 -5.05
N PRO A 426 26.55 -5.88 -4.07
CA PRO A 426 25.10 -5.89 -3.98
C PRO A 426 24.45 -4.91 -4.96
N ILE A 427 23.43 -5.37 -5.67
CA ILE A 427 22.54 -4.57 -6.52
C ILE A 427 21.08 -4.97 -6.30
N ALA A 428 20.15 -4.06 -6.56
CA ALA A 428 18.72 -4.38 -6.56
C ALA A 428 18.14 -4.25 -7.96
N VAL A 429 17.07 -5.01 -8.23
CA VAL A 429 16.26 -4.90 -9.45
C VAL A 429 14.82 -4.57 -9.08
N ALA A 430 14.19 -3.74 -9.90
CA ALA A 430 12.77 -3.44 -9.84
C ALA A 430 12.13 -3.62 -11.21
N PHE A 431 11.04 -4.40 -11.26
CA PHE A 431 10.12 -4.48 -12.39
C PHE A 431 8.85 -3.72 -12.04
N THR A 432 8.53 -2.69 -12.83
CA THR A 432 7.28 -1.92 -12.69
C THR A 432 6.49 -2.06 -13.96
N GLU A 433 5.26 -2.55 -13.86
CA GLU A 433 4.35 -2.68 -15.00
C GLU A 433 3.10 -1.79 -14.85
N SER A 434 2.52 -1.43 -15.99
CA SER A 434 1.25 -0.71 -16.07
C SER A 434 0.31 -1.43 -17.03
N VAL A 435 -0.91 -1.68 -16.57
CA VAL A 435 -1.99 -2.24 -17.39
C VAL A 435 -3.00 -1.16 -17.75
N ASN A 436 -3.16 -0.94 -19.05
CA ASN A 436 -4.26 -0.16 -19.60
C ASN A 436 -5.28 -1.14 -20.17
N ALA A 437 -6.55 -0.94 -19.85
CA ALA A 437 -7.64 -1.77 -20.35
C ALA A 437 -8.86 -0.92 -20.63
N TYR A 438 -9.56 -1.21 -21.71
CA TYR A 438 -10.84 -0.60 -22.05
C TYR A 438 -11.87 -1.71 -22.29
N PHE A 439 -12.92 -1.71 -21.47
CA PHE A 439 -14.04 -2.65 -21.56
C PHE A 439 -15.24 -1.95 -22.20
N LYS A 440 -15.96 -2.63 -23.09
CA LYS A 440 -17.17 -2.11 -23.73
C LYS A 440 -18.36 -3.02 -23.44
N GLY A 441 -19.22 -2.56 -22.54
CA GLY A 441 -20.37 -3.29 -22.03
C GLY A 441 -19.97 -4.61 -21.39
N ALA A 442 -20.75 -5.65 -21.70
CA ALA A 442 -20.49 -7.03 -21.27
C ALA A 442 -19.76 -7.88 -22.33
N ASP A 443 -19.31 -7.28 -23.44
CA ASP A 443 -18.73 -8.00 -24.58
C ASP A 443 -17.21 -8.23 -24.39
N PRO A 444 -16.76 -9.46 -24.10
CA PRO A 444 -15.35 -9.73 -23.83
C PRO A 444 -14.46 -9.54 -25.07
N SER A 445 -15.02 -9.66 -26.28
CA SER A 445 -14.28 -9.53 -27.54
C SER A 445 -13.87 -8.10 -27.86
N LYS A 446 -14.56 -7.12 -27.27
CA LYS A 446 -14.28 -5.68 -27.43
C LYS A 446 -13.31 -5.15 -26.38
N CYS A 447 -12.79 -6.00 -25.50
CA CYS A 447 -11.80 -5.61 -24.50
C CYS A 447 -10.44 -5.35 -25.16
N ILE A 448 -9.96 -4.11 -25.05
CA ILE A 448 -8.65 -3.71 -25.57
C ILE A 448 -7.70 -3.57 -24.39
N VAL A 449 -6.55 -4.22 -24.48
CA VAL A 449 -5.56 -4.23 -23.41
C VAL A 449 -4.20 -3.83 -23.94
N LYS A 450 -3.46 -3.06 -23.14
CA LYS A 450 -2.05 -2.76 -23.39
C LYS A 450 -1.28 -2.77 -22.07
N ILE A 451 -0.30 -3.65 -21.99
CA ILE A 451 0.56 -3.79 -20.82
C ILE A 451 1.98 -3.36 -21.21
N THR A 452 2.54 -2.46 -20.42
CA THR A 452 3.92 -1.97 -20.59
C THR A 452 4.66 -2.09 -19.28
N GLY A 453 5.95 -2.40 -19.33
CA GLY A 453 6.79 -2.43 -18.15
C GLY A 453 8.16 -1.82 -18.36
N ASP A 454 8.81 -1.52 -17.24
CA ASP A 454 10.18 -1.08 -17.15
C ASP A 454 10.95 -1.95 -16.14
N MET A 455 12.27 -2.02 -16.37
CA MET A 455 13.21 -2.65 -15.46
C MET A 455 14.26 -1.62 -15.05
N THR A 456 14.39 -1.45 -13.74
CA THR A 456 15.32 -0.53 -13.11
C THR A 456 16.34 -1.31 -12.28
N LEU A 457 17.62 -0.97 -12.38
CA LEU A 457 18.66 -1.45 -11.48
C LEU A 457 19.04 -0.36 -10.49
N SER A 458 19.15 -0.71 -9.21
CA SER A 458 19.57 0.20 -8.15
C SER A 458 20.94 -0.18 -7.59
N PHE A 459 21.81 0.82 -7.52
CA PHE A 459 23.20 0.67 -7.13
C PHE A 459 23.48 1.42 -5.82
N PRO A 460 24.06 0.77 -4.78
CA PRO A 460 24.44 1.47 -3.56
C PRO A 460 25.48 2.56 -3.83
N SER A 461 25.41 3.67 -3.11
CA SER A 461 26.29 4.82 -3.32
C SER A 461 27.79 4.49 -3.21
N GLY A 462 28.15 3.52 -2.35
CA GLY A 462 29.52 3.05 -2.20
C GLY A 462 30.12 2.35 -3.43
N ILE A 463 29.30 1.85 -4.36
CA ILE A 463 29.77 1.08 -5.52
C ILE A 463 30.60 1.94 -6.50
N ILE A 464 30.34 3.25 -6.53
CA ILE A 464 31.03 4.19 -7.43
C ILE A 464 32.53 4.18 -7.14
N LYS A 465 32.91 4.18 -5.85
CA LYS A 465 34.32 4.12 -5.45
C LYS A 465 35.01 2.89 -6.02
N ILE A 466 34.34 1.74 -5.98
CA ILE A 466 34.84 0.44 -6.47
C ILE A 466 35.02 0.47 -8.00
N PHE A 467 34.03 0.99 -8.73
CA PHE A 467 34.12 1.12 -10.19
C PHE A 467 35.20 2.11 -10.63
N THR A 468 35.53 3.11 -9.80
CA THR A 468 36.59 4.08 -10.09
C THR A 468 37.98 3.66 -9.63
N SER A 469 38.10 2.80 -8.61
CA SER A 469 39.39 2.35 -8.07
C SER A 469 39.92 1.08 -8.74
N SER A 470 39.05 0.30 -9.38
CA SER A 470 39.43 -0.91 -10.12
C SER A 470 39.63 -0.59 -11.61
N PRO A 471 40.79 -0.90 -12.21
CA PRO A 471 41.03 -0.67 -13.64
C PRO A 471 40.20 -1.58 -14.56
N SER A 472 39.63 -2.67 -14.02
CA SER A 472 38.78 -3.61 -14.74
C SER A 472 37.74 -4.23 -13.79
N PRO A 473 36.66 -3.50 -13.43
CA PRO A 473 35.60 -4.06 -12.59
C PRO A 473 34.93 -5.25 -13.29
N ALA A 474 34.43 -6.22 -12.49
CA ALA A 474 33.66 -7.33 -13.02
C ALA A 474 32.46 -6.80 -13.84
N VAL A 475 32.23 -7.38 -15.02
CA VAL A 475 31.13 -6.97 -15.89
C VAL A 475 29.80 -7.47 -15.31
N LEU A 476 28.86 -6.55 -15.09
CA LEU A 476 27.52 -6.93 -14.66
C LEU A 476 26.76 -7.53 -15.85
N SER A 477 26.49 -8.84 -15.76
CA SER A 477 25.78 -9.60 -16.79
C SER A 477 24.54 -10.25 -16.17
N PHE A 478 23.46 -10.33 -16.94
CA PHE A 478 22.21 -10.91 -16.48
C PHE A 478 21.40 -11.53 -17.63
N LYS A 479 20.60 -12.53 -17.26
CA LYS A 479 19.63 -13.18 -18.11
C LYS A 479 18.24 -12.71 -17.73
N LEU A 480 17.51 -12.14 -18.69
CA LEU A 480 16.10 -11.85 -18.56
C LEU A 480 15.32 -13.15 -18.86
N LYS A 481 14.51 -13.61 -17.93
CA LYS A 481 13.69 -14.84 -18.03
C LYS A 481 12.23 -14.50 -18.34
N ASN A 482 11.50 -15.49 -18.83
CA ASN A 482 10.07 -15.41 -19.17
C ASN A 482 9.77 -14.36 -20.25
N THR A 483 10.66 -14.22 -21.22
CA THR A 483 10.54 -13.24 -22.30
C THR A 483 9.55 -13.65 -23.39
N SER A 484 9.03 -14.89 -23.36
CA SER A 484 8.08 -15.41 -24.35
C SER A 484 6.75 -14.65 -24.42
N LYS A 485 6.36 -14.01 -23.31
CA LYS A 485 5.17 -13.13 -23.26
C LYS A 485 5.49 -11.69 -23.65
N LEU A 486 6.71 -11.35 -24.02
CA LEU A 486 7.10 -9.99 -24.36
C LEU A 486 7.03 -9.80 -25.88
N GLU A 487 6.14 -8.90 -26.32
CA GLU A 487 6.00 -8.52 -27.72
C GLU A 487 7.19 -7.67 -28.19
N GLN A 488 7.64 -6.76 -27.33
CA GLN A 488 8.73 -5.84 -27.63
C GLN A 488 9.61 -5.65 -26.40
N ILE A 489 10.93 -5.65 -26.61
CA ILE A 489 11.93 -5.34 -25.59
C ILE A 489 12.82 -4.22 -26.15
N LEU A 490 12.91 -3.12 -25.42
CA LEU A 490 13.64 -1.90 -25.76
C LEU A 490 14.75 -1.67 -24.72
N PRO A 491 15.94 -2.26 -24.92
CA PRO A 491 17.07 -2.05 -24.02
C PRO A 491 17.66 -0.65 -24.19
N ASN A 492 18.22 -0.10 -23.12
CA ASN A 492 18.99 1.14 -23.17
C ASN A 492 20.32 0.89 -23.93
N GLN A 493 20.36 1.27 -25.20
CA GLN A 493 21.48 0.98 -26.11
C GLN A 493 22.81 1.62 -25.70
N HIS A 494 22.80 2.63 -24.82
CA HIS A 494 24.02 3.24 -24.29
C HIS A 494 24.62 2.46 -23.11
N LEU A 495 23.77 1.74 -22.37
CA LEU A 495 24.15 1.03 -21.14
C LEU A 495 24.20 -0.48 -21.31
N LEU A 496 23.43 -1.04 -22.25
CA LEU A 496 23.30 -2.47 -22.47
C LEU A 496 23.88 -2.91 -23.81
N HIS A 497 24.53 -4.04 -23.75
CA HIS A 497 24.82 -4.89 -24.88
C HIS A 497 23.99 -6.18 -24.79
N SER A 498 23.64 -6.75 -25.93
CA SER A 498 22.89 -8.01 -26.03
C SER A 498 23.39 -8.81 -27.23
N ASP A 499 23.42 -10.13 -27.11
CA ASP A 499 23.74 -11.05 -28.20
C ASP A 499 22.49 -11.83 -28.58
N SER A 500 21.96 -11.57 -29.78
CA SER A 500 20.80 -12.31 -30.29
C SER A 500 21.11 -13.79 -30.53
N SER A 501 22.38 -14.17 -30.72
CA SER A 501 22.78 -15.56 -30.95
C SER A 501 22.82 -16.41 -29.68
N GLN A 502 22.86 -15.77 -28.51
CA GLN A 502 22.83 -16.43 -27.19
C GLN A 502 21.44 -16.42 -26.55
N SER A 503 20.45 -15.81 -27.22
CA SER A 503 19.06 -15.72 -26.74
C SER A 503 18.23 -16.90 -27.23
N ASP A 504 17.35 -17.42 -26.36
CA ASP A 504 16.31 -18.38 -26.75
C ASP A 504 14.92 -17.71 -26.78
N THR A 505 13.84 -18.46 -27.03
CA THR A 505 12.48 -17.91 -27.12
C THR A 505 11.92 -17.41 -25.79
N ASN A 506 12.52 -17.78 -24.66
CA ASN A 506 12.06 -17.45 -23.31
C ASN A 506 13.11 -16.74 -22.44
N THR A 507 14.33 -16.58 -22.94
CA THR A 507 15.42 -15.91 -22.24
C THR A 507 16.19 -14.96 -23.17
N ARG A 508 16.68 -13.86 -22.61
CA ARG A 508 17.60 -12.93 -23.30
C ARG A 508 18.76 -12.54 -22.40
N ASP A 509 19.96 -12.65 -22.93
CA ASP A 509 21.19 -12.31 -22.21
C ASP A 509 21.63 -10.86 -22.48
N PHE A 510 22.02 -10.18 -21.42
CA PHE A 510 22.46 -8.80 -21.41
C PHE A 510 23.73 -8.63 -20.57
N TRP A 511 24.58 -7.69 -20.98
CA TRP A 511 25.71 -7.24 -20.17
C TRP A 511 25.87 -5.73 -20.25
N LEU A 512 26.28 -5.12 -19.14
CA LEU A 512 26.39 -3.67 -19.06
C LEU A 512 27.70 -3.16 -19.63
N ASN A 513 27.62 -2.03 -20.33
CA ASN A 513 28.75 -1.19 -20.67
C ASN A 513 29.26 -0.51 -19.39
N MET A 514 30.21 -1.16 -18.71
CA MET A 514 30.74 -0.69 -17.42
C MET A 514 31.31 0.74 -17.46
N PRO A 515 32.02 1.19 -18.52
CA PRO A 515 32.40 2.59 -18.69
C PRO A 515 31.22 3.56 -18.70
N ALA A 516 30.18 3.28 -19.51
CA ALA A 516 29.01 4.14 -19.62
C ALA A 516 28.21 4.18 -18.31
N LEU A 517 28.04 3.03 -17.66
CA LEU A 517 27.41 2.92 -16.34
C LEU A 517 28.16 3.73 -15.28
N THR A 518 29.49 3.63 -15.24
CA THR A 518 30.31 4.36 -14.26
C THR A 518 30.20 5.87 -14.45
N ALA A 519 30.20 6.34 -15.70
CA ALA A 519 29.99 7.75 -16.01
C ALA A 519 28.59 8.23 -15.60
N TYR A 520 27.55 7.41 -15.86
CA TYR A 520 26.17 7.71 -15.48
C TYR A 520 26.01 7.81 -13.95
N LEU A 521 26.52 6.83 -13.20
CA LEU A 521 26.44 6.82 -11.74
C LEU A 521 27.22 7.98 -11.11
N ARG A 522 28.40 8.33 -11.66
CA ARG A 522 29.18 9.48 -11.20
C ARG A 522 28.39 10.78 -11.37
N LYS A 523 27.83 11.03 -12.56
CA LYS A 523 27.02 12.22 -12.83
C LYS A 523 25.82 12.31 -11.88
N ASN A 524 25.13 11.20 -11.65
CA ASN A 524 23.99 11.18 -10.71
C ASN A 524 24.43 11.42 -9.26
N SER A 525 25.63 10.95 -8.87
CA SER A 525 26.17 11.20 -7.53
C SER A 525 26.61 12.64 -7.29
N GLU A 526 27.06 13.32 -8.35
CA GLU A 526 27.37 14.75 -8.29
C GLU A 526 26.09 15.59 -8.14
N GLN A 527 25.01 15.17 -8.81
CA GLN A 527 23.71 15.84 -8.71
C GLN A 527 23.01 15.57 -7.38
N ASN A 528 23.11 14.36 -6.84
CA ASN A 528 22.42 13.94 -5.61
C ASN A 528 23.35 13.19 -4.63
N PRO A 529 24.31 13.89 -3.97
CA PRO A 529 25.37 13.24 -3.17
C PRO A 529 24.87 12.53 -1.91
N THR A 530 23.70 12.90 -1.40
CA THR A 530 23.09 12.33 -0.20
C THR A 530 22.30 11.04 -0.46
N SER A 531 22.15 10.64 -1.73
CA SER A 531 21.37 9.46 -2.07
C SER A 531 22.09 8.17 -1.66
N SER A 532 21.39 7.29 -0.95
CA SER A 532 21.89 5.96 -0.58
C SER A 532 21.99 5.01 -1.77
N TYR A 533 21.17 5.23 -2.80
CA TYR A 533 21.12 4.41 -4.01
C TYR A 533 20.96 5.28 -5.27
N TYR A 534 21.48 4.79 -6.38
CA TYR A 534 21.28 5.39 -7.70
C TYR A 534 20.52 4.42 -8.60
N ASN A 535 19.38 4.86 -9.10
CA ASN A 535 18.51 4.08 -9.99
C ASN A 535 18.89 4.30 -11.45
N VAL A 536 18.92 3.22 -12.21
CA VAL A 536 19.29 3.20 -13.62
C VAL A 536 18.20 2.48 -14.39
N ASP A 537 17.56 3.17 -15.33
CA ASP A 537 16.56 2.56 -16.22
C ASP A 537 17.28 1.75 -17.30
N VAL A 538 17.04 0.45 -17.28
CA VAL A 538 17.84 -0.52 -18.06
C VAL A 538 17.11 -0.96 -19.32
N LEU A 539 15.82 -1.27 -19.23
CA LEU A 539 15.00 -1.65 -20.37
C LEU A 539 13.54 -1.28 -20.17
N LYS A 540 12.83 -1.11 -21.28
CA LYS A 540 11.36 -1.04 -21.34
C LYS A 540 10.84 -2.20 -22.18
N TYR A 541 9.64 -2.68 -21.89
CA TYR A 541 9.04 -3.79 -22.62
C TYR A 541 7.53 -3.64 -22.75
N GLN A 542 6.98 -4.27 -23.78
CA GLN A 542 5.54 -4.43 -24.01
C GLN A 542 5.21 -5.91 -23.92
N VAL A 543 4.15 -6.23 -23.19
CA VAL A 543 3.69 -7.61 -22.96
C VAL A 543 2.59 -7.93 -23.97
N CYS A 544 2.65 -9.13 -24.54
CA CYS A 544 1.58 -9.69 -25.36
C CYS A 544 0.29 -9.78 -24.53
N SER A 545 -0.78 -9.18 -25.03
CA SER A 545 -2.09 -9.20 -24.38
C SER A 545 -3.14 -9.90 -25.24
N ASN A 546 -3.97 -10.72 -24.62
CA ASN A 546 -5.06 -11.46 -25.25
C ASN A 546 -6.43 -10.96 -24.75
N GLY A 547 -6.73 -9.70 -25.03
CA GLY A 547 -7.97 -9.05 -24.62
C GLY A 547 -8.25 -9.22 -23.12
N ILE A 548 -9.49 -9.56 -22.78
CA ILE A 548 -9.96 -9.70 -21.40
C ILE A 548 -9.17 -10.72 -20.56
N GLN A 549 -8.51 -11.70 -21.17
CA GLN A 549 -7.75 -12.71 -20.41
C GLN A 549 -6.47 -12.12 -19.81
N SER A 550 -5.99 -10.99 -20.33
CA SER A 550 -4.81 -10.29 -19.82
C SER A 550 -5.13 -9.19 -18.83
N THR A 551 -6.40 -9.03 -18.44
CA THR A 551 -6.80 -8.03 -17.44
C THR A 551 -6.86 -8.65 -16.05
N PRO A 552 -6.22 -8.07 -15.02
CA PRO A 552 -6.26 -8.61 -13.65
C PRO A 552 -7.62 -8.40 -12.94
N LEU A 553 -8.44 -7.48 -13.43
CA LEU A 553 -9.80 -7.22 -12.93
C LEU A 553 -10.78 -7.02 -14.09
N ASN A 554 -11.54 -8.05 -14.42
CA ASN A 554 -12.51 -7.99 -15.52
C ASN A 554 -13.71 -7.14 -15.10
N LEU A 555 -14.24 -6.32 -16.01
CA LEU A 555 -15.36 -5.41 -15.74
C LEU A 555 -16.48 -5.62 -16.77
N ALA A 556 -17.72 -5.50 -16.31
CA ALA A 556 -18.90 -5.37 -17.16
C ALA A 556 -19.82 -4.28 -16.61
N VAL A 557 -20.22 -3.34 -17.45
CA VAL A 557 -20.96 -2.14 -17.04
C VAL A 557 -22.31 -2.10 -17.73
N TYR A 558 -23.34 -1.74 -16.96
CA TYR A 558 -24.71 -1.62 -17.42
C TYR A 558 -25.30 -0.30 -16.95
N TRP A 559 -25.87 0.45 -17.89
CA TRP A 559 -26.59 1.69 -17.61
C TRP A 559 -28.04 1.58 -18.02
N LYS A 560 -28.93 2.10 -17.18
CA LYS A 560 -30.33 2.32 -17.51
C LYS A 560 -30.68 3.77 -17.19
N CYS A 561 -30.70 4.60 -18.23
CA CYS A 561 -30.95 6.04 -18.10
C CYS A 561 -32.43 6.33 -18.35
N GLY A 562 -33.16 6.69 -17.29
CA GLY A 562 -34.55 7.15 -17.35
C GLY A 562 -34.65 8.67 -17.21
N PRO A 563 -35.83 9.27 -17.44
CA PRO A 563 -36.02 10.73 -17.37
C PRO A 563 -35.73 11.33 -15.99
N THR A 564 -36.02 10.60 -14.91
CA THR A 564 -35.88 11.08 -13.53
C THR A 564 -34.86 10.28 -12.71
N THR A 565 -34.42 9.13 -13.21
CA THR A 565 -33.50 8.24 -12.49
C THR A 565 -32.54 7.53 -13.43
N THR A 566 -31.32 7.32 -12.97
CA THR A 566 -30.34 6.47 -13.64
C THR A 566 -29.91 5.33 -12.73
N ASP A 567 -30.07 4.10 -13.22
CA ASP A 567 -29.56 2.90 -12.55
C ASP A 567 -28.24 2.47 -13.20
N LEU A 568 -27.22 2.27 -12.37
CA LEU A 568 -25.90 1.79 -12.74
C LEU A 568 -25.62 0.45 -12.09
N ARG A 569 -25.06 -0.48 -12.85
CA ARG A 569 -24.45 -1.71 -12.33
C ARG A 569 -23.07 -1.93 -12.93
N VAL A 570 -22.08 -2.19 -12.08
CA VAL A 570 -20.70 -2.55 -12.46
C VAL A 570 -20.37 -3.88 -11.83
N ASP A 571 -20.26 -4.91 -12.65
CA ASP A 571 -19.80 -6.23 -12.20
C ASP A 571 -18.29 -6.31 -12.39
N TYR A 572 -17.60 -6.91 -11.42
CA TYR A 572 -16.16 -7.12 -11.46
C TYR A 572 -15.79 -8.55 -11.11
N ARG A 573 -14.70 -9.05 -11.70
CA ARG A 573 -14.15 -10.39 -11.42
C ARG A 573 -12.62 -10.36 -11.44
N TYR A 574 -12.02 -10.78 -10.33
CA TYR A 574 -10.58 -10.99 -10.21
C TYR A 574 -10.11 -12.10 -11.15
N ASN A 575 -8.99 -11.86 -11.84
CA ASN A 575 -8.41 -12.80 -12.79
C ASN A 575 -6.96 -13.15 -12.38
N PRO A 576 -6.75 -14.28 -11.67
CA PRO A 576 -5.42 -14.70 -11.25
C PRO A 576 -4.50 -15.05 -12.42
N GLU A 577 -5.04 -15.51 -13.55
CA GLU A 577 -4.25 -15.99 -14.71
C GLU A 577 -3.52 -14.86 -15.43
N ALA A 578 -3.96 -13.61 -15.25
CA ALA A 578 -3.30 -12.42 -15.78
C ALA A 578 -2.00 -12.05 -15.03
N MET A 579 -1.68 -12.72 -13.92
CA MET A 579 -0.57 -12.37 -13.02
C MET A 579 0.34 -13.55 -12.70
N GLN A 580 1.62 -13.26 -12.45
CA GLN A 580 2.59 -14.27 -12.03
C GLN A 580 3.65 -13.67 -11.06
N PRO A 581 3.74 -14.17 -9.80
CA PRO A 581 2.69 -14.96 -9.11
C PRO A 581 1.37 -14.17 -9.00
N HIS A 582 0.24 -14.83 -8.73
CA HIS A 582 -1.02 -14.10 -8.47
C HIS A 582 -1.00 -13.49 -7.06
N GLY A 583 -1.54 -12.28 -6.91
CA GLY A 583 -1.56 -11.55 -5.65
C GLY A 583 -2.73 -10.58 -5.56
N PRO A 584 -3.07 -10.09 -4.35
CA PRO A 584 -4.24 -9.23 -4.15
C PRO A 584 -4.10 -7.90 -4.91
N LEU A 585 -5.21 -7.40 -5.44
CA LEU A 585 -5.31 -6.03 -5.93
C LEU A 585 -5.66 -5.13 -4.75
N SER A 586 -4.76 -4.21 -4.43
CA SER A 586 -4.91 -3.30 -3.31
C SER A 586 -5.33 -1.90 -3.75
N SER A 587 -5.96 -1.16 -2.83
CA SER A 587 -6.46 0.20 -3.07
C SER A 587 -7.37 0.31 -4.28
N VAL A 588 -8.30 -0.64 -4.42
CA VAL A 588 -9.22 -0.68 -5.56
C VAL A 588 -10.24 0.47 -5.45
N GLN A 589 -10.25 1.34 -6.45
CA GLN A 589 -11.16 2.47 -6.54
C GLN A 589 -11.91 2.47 -7.86
N VAL A 590 -13.22 2.68 -7.83
CA VAL A 590 -14.06 2.81 -9.03
C VAL A 590 -14.69 4.18 -9.02
N LEU A 591 -14.42 4.97 -10.04
CA LEU A 591 -14.89 6.34 -10.20
C LEU A 591 -15.83 6.44 -11.38
N VAL A 592 -17.07 6.89 -11.15
CA VAL A 592 -18.10 6.97 -12.17
C VAL A 592 -18.64 8.39 -12.26
N PRO A 593 -18.43 9.10 -13.38
CA PRO A 593 -19.08 10.38 -13.64
C PRO A 593 -20.57 10.18 -14.00
N VAL A 594 -21.45 11.02 -13.46
CA VAL A 594 -22.89 10.99 -13.74
C VAL A 594 -23.41 12.41 -13.94
N ASN A 595 -24.00 12.72 -15.09
CA ASN A 595 -24.62 14.02 -15.37
C ASN A 595 -26.13 14.01 -15.05
N GLY A 596 -26.83 15.11 -15.37
CA GLY A 596 -28.28 15.24 -15.20
C GLY A 596 -28.72 15.83 -13.84
N GLY A 597 -27.82 16.57 -13.18
CA GLY A 597 -28.13 17.27 -11.92
C GLY A 597 -28.58 16.32 -10.82
N VAL A 598 -27.70 15.40 -10.43
CA VAL A 598 -27.98 14.39 -9.39
C VAL A 598 -28.38 15.06 -8.08
N THR A 599 -29.61 14.83 -7.63
CA THR A 599 -30.14 15.36 -6.37
C THR A 599 -29.97 14.38 -5.21
N ASN A 600 -29.94 13.08 -5.51
CA ASN A 600 -29.83 12.01 -4.54
C ASN A 600 -29.15 10.79 -5.14
N MET A 601 -28.45 10.02 -4.32
CA MET A 601 -27.77 8.79 -4.73
C MET A 601 -27.97 7.70 -3.67
N GLN A 602 -28.41 6.52 -4.11
CA GLN A 602 -28.43 5.30 -3.30
C GLN A 602 -27.50 4.28 -3.94
N SER A 603 -26.65 3.63 -3.15
CA SER A 603 -25.62 2.72 -3.68
C SER A 603 -25.35 1.53 -2.77
N ILE A 604 -25.07 0.36 -3.36
CA ILE A 604 -24.68 -0.87 -2.68
C ILE A 604 -23.50 -1.50 -3.44
N PRO A 605 -22.31 -1.68 -2.83
CA PRO A 605 -21.91 -1.13 -1.53
C PRO A 605 -21.91 0.40 -1.53
N ASN A 606 -21.83 1.01 -0.33
CA ASN A 606 -21.88 2.46 -0.18
C ASN A 606 -20.77 3.16 -0.98
N ALA A 607 -21.17 4.13 -1.79
CA ALA A 607 -20.29 5.00 -2.57
C ALA A 607 -20.27 6.42 -1.98
N ILE A 608 -19.23 7.17 -2.30
CA ILE A 608 -19.10 8.59 -1.94
C ILE A 608 -19.51 9.41 -3.16
N TRP A 609 -20.57 10.22 -3.02
CA TRP A 609 -20.96 11.20 -4.04
C TRP A 609 -20.19 12.51 -3.86
N ASN A 610 -19.60 13.01 -4.95
CA ASN A 610 -18.99 14.32 -5.03
C ASN A 610 -19.81 15.20 -5.99
N ALA A 611 -20.57 16.14 -5.42
CA ALA A 611 -21.43 17.04 -6.17
C ALA A 611 -20.65 18.08 -7.02
N ASP A 612 -19.50 18.55 -6.53
CA ASP A 612 -18.68 19.54 -7.25
C ASP A 612 -18.10 18.98 -8.55
N GLN A 613 -17.83 17.67 -8.58
CA GLN A 613 -17.26 16.97 -9.72
C GLN A 613 -18.26 16.12 -10.50
N ASN A 614 -19.49 15.98 -10.01
CA ASN A 614 -20.53 15.08 -10.54
C ASN A 614 -20.02 13.63 -10.67
N LYS A 615 -19.45 13.09 -9.59
CA LYS A 615 -18.82 11.76 -9.58
C LYS A 615 -19.19 10.94 -8.36
N SER A 616 -19.41 9.65 -8.58
CA SER A 616 -19.50 8.63 -7.54
C SER A 616 -18.17 7.89 -7.41
N LEU A 617 -17.71 7.65 -6.18
CA LEU A 617 -16.48 6.92 -5.87
C LEU A 617 -16.77 5.74 -4.95
N TRP A 618 -16.44 4.53 -5.41
CA TRP A 618 -16.32 3.36 -4.57
C TRP A 618 -14.86 3.13 -4.17
N LYS A 619 -14.64 2.83 -2.89
CA LYS A 619 -13.37 2.32 -2.38
C LYS A 619 -13.62 0.91 -1.88
N LEU A 620 -13.05 -0.08 -2.56
CA LEU A 620 -13.21 -1.48 -2.24
C LEU A 620 -12.02 -1.97 -1.41
N ASN A 621 -12.26 -2.99 -0.59
CA ASN A 621 -11.20 -3.74 0.07
C ASN A 621 -10.34 -4.46 -0.97
N ASP A 622 -9.20 -4.98 -0.52
CA ASP A 622 -8.31 -5.76 -1.37
C ASP A 622 -9.04 -6.95 -2.02
N ILE A 623 -8.90 -7.07 -3.34
CA ILE A 623 -9.58 -8.09 -4.15
C ILE A 623 -8.61 -9.22 -4.47
N SER A 624 -8.98 -10.45 -4.13
CA SER A 624 -8.23 -11.67 -4.42
C SER A 624 -9.15 -12.89 -4.44
N GLU A 625 -8.62 -14.07 -4.82
CA GLU A 625 -9.34 -15.35 -4.67
C GLU A 625 -9.76 -15.66 -3.23
N LYS A 626 -9.05 -15.09 -2.23
CA LYS A 626 -9.32 -15.30 -0.80
C LYS A 626 -10.34 -14.31 -0.22
N SER A 627 -10.81 -13.35 -1.02
CA SER A 627 -11.86 -12.42 -0.59
C SER A 627 -13.17 -13.18 -0.34
N GLU A 628 -14.04 -12.68 0.55
CA GLU A 628 -15.31 -13.34 0.95
C GLU A 628 -16.21 -13.72 -0.24
N ASN A 629 -16.06 -13.02 -1.36
CA ASN A 629 -16.80 -13.17 -2.59
C ASN A 629 -16.00 -13.85 -3.72
N GLU A 630 -14.91 -14.55 -3.37
CA GLU A 630 -14.00 -15.22 -4.33
C GLU A 630 -13.50 -14.25 -5.42
N GLY A 631 -13.31 -12.98 -5.06
CA GLY A 631 -12.82 -11.93 -5.95
C GLY A 631 -13.85 -11.43 -6.98
N SER A 632 -15.12 -11.79 -6.87
CA SER A 632 -16.19 -11.38 -7.81
C SER A 632 -17.30 -10.59 -7.12
N GLY A 633 -17.76 -9.47 -7.69
CA GLY A 633 -18.79 -8.66 -7.04
C GLY A 633 -19.52 -7.72 -7.98
N SER A 634 -20.46 -6.95 -7.42
CA SER A 634 -21.32 -6.03 -8.15
C SER A 634 -21.47 -4.72 -7.38
N LEU A 635 -21.23 -3.60 -8.05
CA LEU A 635 -21.51 -2.26 -7.56
C LEU A 635 -22.80 -1.78 -8.20
N ARG A 636 -23.76 -1.34 -7.40
CA ARG A 636 -25.05 -0.87 -7.88
C ARG A 636 -25.31 0.53 -7.34
N ALA A 637 -25.80 1.42 -8.17
CA ALA A 637 -26.26 2.73 -7.74
C ALA A 637 -27.52 3.14 -8.49
N LYS A 638 -28.37 3.89 -7.80
CA LYS A 638 -29.50 4.61 -8.35
C LYS A 638 -29.32 6.10 -8.06
N PHE A 639 -29.33 6.89 -9.12
CA PHE A 639 -29.19 8.35 -9.08
C PHE A 639 -30.54 8.97 -9.40
N GLU A 640 -31.02 9.88 -8.55
CA GLU A 640 -32.19 10.71 -8.84
C GLU A 640 -31.71 12.00 -9.51
N LEU A 641 -32.36 12.38 -10.61
CA LEU A 641 -31.92 13.45 -11.50
C LEU A 641 -32.92 14.61 -11.48
N SER A 642 -32.40 15.83 -11.47
CA SER A 642 -33.22 17.04 -11.68
C SER A 642 -33.36 17.42 -13.16
N ASP A 643 -32.42 17.00 -14.00
CA ASP A 643 -32.37 17.31 -15.43
C ASP A 643 -31.95 16.07 -16.24
N GLY A 644 -32.76 15.01 -16.19
CA GLY A 644 -32.50 13.74 -16.89
C GLY A 644 -33.07 13.68 -18.32
N PRO A 645 -32.76 12.62 -19.09
CA PRO A 645 -31.94 11.47 -18.71
C PRO A 645 -30.44 11.76 -18.70
N SER A 646 -29.69 11.05 -17.86
CA SER A 646 -28.23 11.08 -17.93
C SER A 646 -27.71 10.40 -19.20
N ILE A 647 -26.46 10.67 -19.55
CA ILE A 647 -25.75 10.01 -20.65
C ILE A 647 -24.78 9.00 -20.03
N PRO A 648 -24.79 7.72 -20.46
CA PRO A 648 -23.78 6.74 -20.04
C PRO A 648 -22.37 7.31 -20.25
N ALA A 649 -21.56 7.22 -19.21
CA ALA A 649 -20.23 7.79 -19.22
C ALA A 649 -19.19 6.72 -18.86
N THR A 650 -17.99 6.86 -19.43
CA THR A 650 -16.88 5.97 -19.17
C THR A 650 -16.44 6.08 -17.70
N LEU A 651 -16.44 4.95 -16.99
CA LEU A 651 -15.90 4.86 -15.64
C LEU A 651 -14.40 4.58 -15.66
N ALA A 652 -13.72 4.90 -14.55
CA ALA A 652 -12.30 4.65 -14.36
C ALA A 652 -12.05 3.78 -13.12
N VAL A 653 -11.06 2.90 -13.19
CA VAL A 653 -10.67 2.01 -12.09
C VAL A 653 -9.19 2.16 -11.76
N GLN A 654 -8.89 2.31 -10.46
CA GLN A 654 -7.53 2.36 -9.96
C GLN A 654 -7.24 1.17 -9.03
N PHE A 655 -6.10 0.52 -9.21
CA PHE A 655 -5.58 -0.50 -8.27
C PHE A 655 -4.06 -0.65 -8.45
N PHE A 656 -3.42 -1.29 -7.49
CA PHE A 656 -2.03 -1.75 -7.64
C PHE A 656 -1.82 -3.11 -6.98
N ASN A 657 -0.72 -3.76 -7.34
CA ASN A 657 -0.23 -4.95 -6.68
C ASN A 657 1.28 -4.81 -6.43
N GLU A 658 1.72 -5.25 -5.25
CA GLU A 658 3.13 -5.47 -4.95
C GLU A 658 3.43 -6.98 -4.87
N GLY A 659 4.59 -7.37 -5.36
CA GLY A 659 5.07 -8.76 -5.36
C GLY A 659 4.87 -9.52 -6.66
N SER A 660 4.14 -8.96 -7.64
CA SER A 660 3.79 -9.64 -8.89
C SER A 660 4.06 -8.82 -10.14
N THR A 661 4.10 -9.50 -11.28
CA THR A 661 4.10 -8.93 -12.63
C THR A 661 3.01 -9.61 -13.45
N LEU A 662 2.45 -8.91 -14.43
CA LEU A 662 1.55 -9.43 -15.45
C LEU A 662 2.32 -10.24 -16.50
N SER A 663 3.57 -9.86 -16.82
CA SER A 663 4.40 -10.61 -17.76
C SER A 663 5.01 -11.90 -17.17
N GLY A 664 5.22 -11.94 -15.86
CA GLY A 664 6.03 -12.97 -15.21
C GLY A 664 7.54 -12.82 -15.43
N VAL A 665 7.99 -11.69 -16.02
CA VAL A 665 9.41 -11.44 -16.30
C VAL A 665 10.25 -11.50 -15.02
N ASP A 666 11.48 -11.98 -15.17
CA ASP A 666 12.44 -12.01 -14.07
C ASP A 666 13.87 -11.82 -14.55
N MET A 667 14.77 -11.56 -13.60
CA MET A 667 16.20 -11.40 -13.84
C MET A 667 16.99 -12.45 -13.07
N GLU A 668 17.96 -13.06 -13.73
CA GLU A 668 19.00 -13.89 -13.12
C GLU A 668 20.37 -13.29 -13.39
N LEU A 669 21.22 -13.20 -12.38
CA LEU A 669 22.59 -12.71 -12.54
C LEU A 669 23.49 -13.80 -13.13
N VAL A 670 24.39 -13.39 -14.01
CA VAL A 670 25.40 -14.26 -14.62
C VAL A 670 26.78 -13.88 -14.08
N GLY A 671 27.46 -14.84 -13.46
CA GLY A 671 28.77 -14.66 -12.83
C GLY A 671 28.71 -14.40 -11.32
N SER A 672 29.87 -14.34 -10.67
CA SER A 672 30.00 -14.23 -9.20
C SER A 672 30.31 -12.81 -8.69
N GLY A 673 30.56 -11.84 -9.58
CA GLY A 673 30.96 -10.48 -9.19
C GLY A 673 29.85 -9.64 -8.57
N TYR A 674 28.59 -10.04 -8.73
CA TYR A 674 27.43 -9.32 -8.23
C TYR A 674 26.44 -10.28 -7.57
N ARG A 675 25.68 -9.75 -6.61
CA ARG A 675 24.57 -10.46 -5.98
C ARG A 675 23.33 -9.57 -5.92
N LEU A 676 22.16 -10.20 -6.06
CA LEU A 676 20.90 -9.51 -5.96
C LEU A 676 20.55 -9.31 -4.47
N SER A 677 20.52 -8.07 -4.01
CA SER A 677 20.10 -7.72 -2.65
C SER A 677 18.59 -7.59 -2.53
N LEU A 678 17.89 -7.26 -3.62
CA LEU A 678 16.44 -7.11 -3.67
C LEU A 678 15.93 -7.36 -5.10
N ASN A 679 14.82 -8.07 -5.21
CA ASN A 679 14.04 -8.23 -6.44
C ASN A 679 12.62 -7.71 -6.17
N LYS A 680 12.33 -6.48 -6.62
CA LYS A 680 11.02 -5.86 -6.44
C LYS A 680 10.20 -6.02 -7.70
N LYS A 681 8.96 -6.51 -7.55
CA LYS A 681 7.99 -6.65 -8.64
C LYS A 681 6.71 -5.94 -8.26
N ARG A 682 6.12 -5.20 -9.19
CA ARG A 682 4.84 -4.53 -8.99
C ARG A 682 4.16 -4.22 -10.32
N PHE A 683 2.85 -4.07 -10.28
CA PHE A 683 2.10 -3.44 -11.36
C PHE A 683 1.01 -2.52 -10.81
N ALA A 684 0.58 -1.56 -11.63
CA ALA A 684 -0.55 -0.69 -11.33
C ALA A 684 -1.45 -0.51 -12.54
N SER A 685 -2.72 -0.17 -12.30
CA SER A 685 -3.60 0.22 -13.38
C SER A 685 -3.21 1.60 -13.93
N GLY A 686 -3.21 1.72 -15.26
CA GLY A 686 -3.07 2.98 -15.98
C GLY A 686 -4.44 3.52 -16.37
N ARG A 687 -4.68 3.69 -17.66
CA ARG A 687 -6.02 3.95 -18.22
C ARG A 687 -6.83 2.66 -18.22
N TYR A 688 -7.47 2.40 -17.08
CA TYR A 688 -8.33 1.25 -16.88
C TYR A 688 -9.78 1.72 -16.79
N MET A 689 -10.54 1.46 -17.85
CA MET A 689 -11.80 2.14 -18.11
C MET A 689 -12.85 1.19 -18.63
N ALA A 690 -14.12 1.44 -18.30
CA ALA A 690 -15.22 0.65 -18.82
C ALA A 690 -16.37 1.54 -19.26
N ASP A 691 -17.02 1.15 -20.35
CA ASP A 691 -18.16 1.83 -20.97
C ASP A 691 -19.34 0.87 -21.11
N CYS A 692 -20.54 1.38 -21.43
CA CYS A 692 -21.74 0.58 -21.66
C CYS A 692 -21.80 -0.07 -23.05
#